data_AF-A0A4W4EZS8-F1
#
_entry.id   AF-A0A4W4EZS8-F1
#
_cell.length_a   1.000
_cell.length_b   1.000
_cell.length_c   1.000
_cell.angle_alpha   90.00
_cell.angle_beta   90.00
_cell.angle_gamma   90.00
#
_symmetry.space_group_name_H-M   'P 1'
#
loop_
_entity.id
_entity.type
_entity.pdbx_description
1 polymer ?
#
loop_
_entity_poly.entity_id
_entity_poly.type
_entity_poly.pdbx_seq_one_letter_code
_entity_poly.pdbx_strand_id
1 'polypeptide(L)'
;MAQTLARPGFLDFSPPLNPPSRTTDDKTNKENDVPVLSLIEFSRSPFVCFGTIKLGSSKSLPLRIENSTEDATTTVIVDKIPSSKGFSVNQTSFTIQVSIVIVTVTWTPVEDGGFRELLSFVANGIVKHQAILLGKAEAPKKKKFMALKCATLVIQKQYRAFTAARMLQCEFLAMRKAAVTIQSAYRGMRARQEMFKRAKAATLIQSALRAFTCRKKFLAQKSAAIVLQQIYRARALRQLQRDHYLQLRQAAIGLQAIYRGSRARRAQTTRHRAATVIQTYFRVYRVRVSYLAVRCATVVIQRRYRAHVLEKHTRASYIQTKTAAVTIQSAFRGMQVRRKLQKMHLAATVIQAHFRGHSQLLKYKRQKWAASVIQQHFQASVMKNAAEKQYVALKTAALFIQSVYRGMRARKRLAEMHWAARALQSTYRARKQCREYRALKQAAVVVQRKFRAKLHAEQQRDMYSSMRRAAITLQAACRGMRVRQEMREGHRAATVIQARYRMYRRYRQLKDAAVCLQKSFRGRKGREAANRLRAARTIQSYLRVALQRRRFLKTKAAVVAIQSAHRGRRCRVRLAEKQKAALVIQRWYRSRRLVRTRLAAIKVQSALRMHIYRRRYVELRACAVVLQAHYRMWAARRSFLCHRAKEAARVVGLRRFCAAAYHHLCAVRIQRALRAHWALTAAQRQISSILYIQRWIRAKLQRKRYLEQRESIIKVQRVVKAWFHHRSRAATVIQHMARRFLLRCRKEKLQQGIIKAQALWRGHSSRKFHDTSKVISIRHRLRKVNREAKEEDKLCHKTKTALSYLLEYHNYAHILMALKNLETATRLSPECCEHLVNSGATRTVFTLIRSCNRSVPSMEIITLAIQVLLNLSKYNKTIDTVYEVEDSVDTLLDLLQIYREKAGDKVADKGGSIFTKACFLLVILVQDEGRAMVGISRMSASDRICSIYRLTMRKYKMDAQRTKVKQKMNVSLNGSFLPQATPQKSKFVPDWVLQKAKRKDIVDPLGAIQMLVHALALIP
;
A
#
# COMPACT_ATOMS: atom_id res chain seq x y z
N MET A 1 -2.84 -98.19 -8.51
CA MET A 1 -1.47 -98.71 -8.38
C MET A 1 -1.24 -99.01 -6.90
N ALA A 2 -0.89 -100.20 -6.42
CA ALA A 2 -0.92 -101.58 -6.95
C ALA A 2 -0.92 -102.49 -5.67
N GLN A 3 -1.66 -103.60 -5.58
CA GLN A 3 -1.19 -104.99 -5.82
C GLN A 3 0.21 -105.30 -5.19
N THR A 4 0.48 -106.43 -4.51
CA THR A 4 -0.06 -107.80 -4.70
C THR A 4 0.14 -108.72 -3.46
N LEU A 5 -0.76 -109.70 -3.31
CA LEU A 5 -0.60 -111.12 -2.92
C LEU A 5 0.73 -111.66 -2.32
N ALA A 6 0.63 -112.50 -1.27
CA ALA A 6 1.00 -113.95 -1.32
C ALA A 6 0.79 -114.73 0.02
N ARG A 7 0.13 -115.90 -0.09
CA ARG A 7 0.15 -117.10 0.80
C ARG A 7 0.28 -118.30 -0.17
N PRO A 8 0.94 -119.43 0.17
CA PRO A 8 0.26 -120.63 0.73
C PRO A 8 1.13 -121.37 1.80
N GLY A 9 0.68 -122.34 2.62
CA GLY A 9 0.19 -123.73 2.37
C GLY A 9 1.30 -124.72 2.81
N PHE A 10 1.15 -125.93 3.38
CA PHE A 10 0.07 -126.92 3.68
C PHE A 10 0.29 -127.44 5.15
N LEU A 11 -0.67 -127.94 5.96
CA LEU A 11 -1.51 -129.17 5.89
C LEU A 11 -0.65 -130.48 5.88
N ASP A 12 -0.85 -131.48 6.77
CA ASP A 12 -2.03 -132.37 6.80
C ASP A 12 -2.27 -133.23 8.10
N PHE A 13 -3.56 -133.56 8.30
CA PHE A 13 -4.27 -134.74 8.89
C PHE A 13 -4.05 -135.37 10.30
N SER A 14 -5.13 -136.07 10.74
CA SER A 14 -5.45 -136.56 12.10
C SER A 14 -5.75 -138.10 12.18
N PRO A 15 -6.81 -138.69 12.84
CA PRO A 15 -6.76 -139.92 13.69
C PRO A 15 -7.47 -141.15 12.99
N PRO A 16 -8.10 -142.22 13.61
CA PRO A 16 -8.39 -142.56 15.04
C PRO A 16 -8.47 -144.07 15.50
N LEU A 17 -8.82 -144.29 16.79
CA LEU A 17 -9.63 -145.39 17.41
C LEU A 17 -9.16 -146.87 17.56
N ASN A 18 -9.69 -147.55 18.61
CA ASN A 18 -9.56 -148.98 19.03
C ASN A 18 -10.55 -149.91 18.25
N PRO A 19 -10.82 -151.23 18.59
CA PRO A 19 -10.21 -152.25 19.48
C PRO A 19 -9.97 -153.63 18.74
N PRO A 20 -9.98 -154.83 19.39
CA PRO A 20 -11.23 -155.64 19.46
C PRO A 20 -11.43 -156.59 20.69
N SER A 21 -12.55 -157.33 20.64
CA SER A 21 -13.16 -158.39 21.51
C SER A 21 -12.33 -159.69 21.73
N ARG A 22 -12.47 -160.54 22.78
CA ARG A 22 -13.59 -161.29 23.46
C ARG A 22 -13.78 -162.74 22.92
N THR A 23 -14.15 -163.68 23.81
CA THR A 23 -14.74 -165.06 23.64
C THR A 23 -13.97 -166.22 22.95
N THR A 24 -14.02 -167.40 23.60
CA THR A 24 -14.31 -168.80 23.13
C THR A 24 -14.10 -169.68 24.38
N ASP A 25 -15.02 -170.47 24.96
CA ASP A 25 -16.12 -171.32 24.48
C ASP A 25 -15.75 -172.53 23.61
N ASP A 26 -16.38 -173.65 24.00
CA ASP A 26 -16.59 -174.93 23.32
C ASP A 26 -15.42 -175.89 23.01
N LYS A 27 -15.51 -177.09 23.59
CA LYS A 27 -15.37 -178.35 22.84
C LYS A 27 -16.02 -179.53 23.55
N THR A 28 -17.06 -180.03 22.91
CA THR A 28 -17.93 -181.14 23.30
C THR A 28 -17.41 -182.52 22.85
N ASN A 29 -17.93 -183.56 23.52
CA ASN A 29 -18.21 -184.93 23.05
C ASN A 29 -17.27 -185.60 22.02
N LYS A 30 -16.62 -186.72 22.44
CA LYS A 30 -16.43 -187.96 21.65
C LYS A 30 -15.71 -189.03 22.49
N GLU A 31 -16.41 -190.03 23.03
CA GLU A 31 -15.74 -191.22 23.60
C GLU A 31 -16.58 -192.51 23.69
N ASN A 32 -17.68 -192.65 22.93
CA ASN A 32 -18.55 -193.86 22.95
C ASN A 32 -18.86 -194.46 21.55
N ASP A 33 -18.04 -194.19 20.53
CA ASP A 33 -18.09 -194.98 19.28
C ASP A 33 -17.29 -196.27 19.46
N VAL A 34 -17.96 -197.41 19.37
CA VAL A 34 -17.32 -198.74 19.44
C VAL A 34 -16.63 -199.03 18.09
N PRO A 35 -15.35 -199.44 18.08
CA PRO A 35 -14.65 -199.77 16.83
C PRO A 35 -15.33 -200.95 16.10
N VAL A 36 -15.52 -200.78 14.79
CA VAL A 36 -16.12 -201.79 13.89
C VAL A 36 -15.11 -202.22 12.83
N LEU A 37 -14.96 -203.54 12.63
CA LEU A 37 -14.23 -204.17 11.54
C LEU A 37 -15.25 -204.84 10.61
N SER A 38 -15.43 -204.30 9.41
CA SER A 38 -16.29 -204.91 8.39
C SER A 38 -15.49 -205.89 7.53
N LEU A 39 -16.03 -207.08 7.27
CA LEU A 39 -15.38 -208.18 6.55
C LEU A 39 -15.54 -208.04 5.02
N ILE A 40 -15.10 -206.89 4.50
CA ILE A 40 -15.06 -206.59 3.06
C ILE A 40 -13.59 -206.45 2.66
N GLU A 41 -13.24 -206.87 1.44
CA GLU A 41 -11.89 -206.68 0.92
C GLU A 41 -11.49 -205.19 0.96
N PHE A 42 -10.27 -204.91 1.43
CA PHE A 42 -9.71 -203.57 1.67
C PHE A 42 -10.38 -202.72 2.77
N SER A 43 -11.14 -203.32 3.70
CA SER A 43 -11.66 -202.59 4.86
C SER A 43 -10.55 -202.02 5.76
N ARG A 44 -10.81 -200.86 6.38
CA ARG A 44 -9.82 -200.18 7.26
C ARG A 44 -9.71 -200.90 8.60
N SER A 45 -8.49 -201.13 9.06
CA SER A 45 -8.22 -201.64 10.41
C SER A 45 -8.66 -200.63 11.49
N PRO A 46 -9.62 -200.96 12.37
CA PRO A 46 -10.04 -200.08 13.44
C PRO A 46 -9.03 -200.09 14.59
N PHE A 47 -9.05 -199.02 15.39
CA PHE A 47 -8.17 -198.84 16.56
C PHE A 47 -8.92 -199.18 17.85
N VAL A 48 -8.32 -200.01 18.70
CA VAL A 48 -8.83 -200.37 20.04
C VAL A 48 -7.89 -199.77 21.09
N CYS A 49 -8.35 -198.72 21.76
CA CYS A 49 -7.52 -197.86 22.62
C CYS A 49 -7.80 -198.08 24.12
N PHE A 50 -6.88 -198.71 24.84
CA PHE A 50 -7.04 -199.07 26.25
C PHE A 50 -6.76 -197.92 27.23
N GLY A 51 -6.02 -196.88 26.81
CA GLY A 51 -5.67 -195.72 27.64
C GLY A 51 -4.51 -196.01 28.63
N THR A 52 -4.45 -195.24 29.72
CA THR A 52 -3.42 -195.40 30.76
C THR A 52 -3.87 -196.37 31.84
N ILE A 53 -3.08 -197.42 32.08
CA ILE A 53 -3.38 -198.54 32.99
C ILE A 53 -2.20 -198.76 33.94
N LYS A 54 -2.46 -199.22 35.16
CA LYS A 54 -1.38 -199.51 36.12
C LYS A 54 -0.79 -200.89 35.85
N LEU A 55 0.52 -201.02 35.95
CA LEU A 55 1.22 -202.32 35.87
C LEU A 55 0.55 -203.37 36.77
N GLY A 56 0.18 -204.51 36.18
CA GLY A 56 -0.55 -205.59 36.86
C GLY A 56 -2.08 -205.46 36.95
N SER A 57 -2.71 -204.49 36.26
CA SER A 57 -4.18 -204.37 36.18
C SER A 57 -4.70 -204.57 34.76
N SER A 58 -5.84 -205.25 34.59
CA SER A 58 -6.38 -205.67 33.29
C SER A 58 -7.59 -204.82 32.85
N LYS A 59 -7.71 -204.53 31.55
CA LYS A 59 -8.87 -203.82 30.96
C LYS A 59 -9.32 -204.49 29.66
N SER A 60 -10.64 -204.59 29.47
CA SER A 60 -11.27 -205.23 28.30
C SER A 60 -12.09 -204.23 27.51
N LEU A 61 -12.06 -204.32 26.18
CA LEU A 61 -12.80 -203.47 25.25
C LEU A 61 -13.42 -204.29 24.10
N PRO A 62 -14.66 -203.98 23.66
CA PRO A 62 -15.32 -204.68 22.57
C PRO A 62 -14.86 -204.18 21.19
N LEU A 63 -14.73 -205.12 20.26
CA LEU A 63 -14.54 -204.89 18.82
C LEU A 63 -15.72 -205.55 18.08
N ARG A 64 -16.48 -204.77 17.31
CA ARG A 64 -17.56 -205.30 16.46
C ARG A 64 -16.97 -205.84 15.15
N ILE A 65 -17.38 -207.04 14.75
CA ILE A 65 -17.03 -207.68 13.49
C ILE A 65 -18.31 -207.92 12.69
N GLU A 66 -18.40 -207.29 11.53
CA GLU A 66 -19.60 -207.24 10.71
C GLU A 66 -19.37 -207.96 9.37
N ASN A 67 -20.30 -208.82 8.96
CA ASN A 67 -20.34 -209.38 7.62
C ASN A 67 -21.48 -208.69 6.84
N SER A 68 -21.15 -208.10 5.69
CA SER A 68 -22.08 -207.27 4.90
C SER A 68 -22.51 -207.90 3.57
N THR A 69 -22.01 -209.10 3.24
CA THR A 69 -22.44 -209.86 2.05
C THR A 69 -23.62 -210.76 2.40
N GLU A 70 -24.77 -210.58 1.75
CA GLU A 70 -26.05 -211.15 2.19
C GLU A 70 -26.18 -212.68 2.06
N ASP A 71 -25.39 -213.33 1.19
CA ASP A 71 -25.61 -214.75 0.78
C ASP A 71 -24.49 -215.76 1.16
N ALA A 72 -23.55 -215.42 2.06
CA ALA A 72 -22.39 -216.31 2.32
C ALA A 72 -22.05 -216.55 3.81
N THR A 73 -22.28 -217.80 4.25
CA THR A 73 -21.86 -218.40 5.53
C THR A 73 -20.35 -218.31 5.73
N THR A 74 -19.88 -217.28 6.42
CA THR A 74 -18.45 -216.95 6.45
C THR A 74 -17.80 -217.46 7.74
N THR A 75 -16.80 -218.34 7.60
CA THR A 75 -16.02 -218.92 8.72
C THR A 75 -14.81 -218.03 8.99
N VAL A 76 -14.70 -217.51 10.21
CA VAL A 76 -13.65 -216.54 10.60
C VAL A 76 -12.82 -217.10 11.75
N ILE A 77 -11.50 -217.10 11.58
CA ILE A 77 -10.52 -217.65 12.53
C ILE A 77 -9.46 -216.60 12.88
N VAL A 78 -9.12 -216.46 14.15
CA VAL A 78 -8.09 -215.53 14.65
C VAL A 78 -6.71 -216.15 14.42
N ASP A 79 -5.93 -215.52 13.52
CA ASP A 79 -4.65 -216.04 13.02
C ASP A 79 -3.45 -215.64 13.89
N LYS A 80 -3.49 -214.45 14.51
CA LYS A 80 -2.35 -213.96 15.32
C LYS A 80 -2.79 -213.06 16.47
N ILE A 81 -2.36 -213.41 17.69
CA ILE A 81 -2.64 -212.71 18.95
C ILE A 81 -1.30 -212.30 19.60
N PRO A 82 -1.07 -211.01 19.96
CA PRO A 82 0.16 -210.53 20.61
C PRO A 82 0.30 -210.89 22.11
N SER A 83 0.19 -212.19 22.44
CA SER A 83 0.12 -212.69 23.82
C SER A 83 1.34 -212.32 24.69
N SER A 84 2.53 -212.22 24.08
CA SER A 84 3.78 -211.85 24.78
C SER A 84 3.80 -210.42 25.33
N LYS A 85 2.87 -209.55 24.89
CA LYS A 85 2.67 -208.20 25.43
C LYS A 85 1.37 -208.06 26.25
N GLY A 86 0.76 -209.19 26.62
CA GLY A 86 -0.35 -209.27 27.56
C GLY A 86 -1.75 -209.06 26.95
N PHE A 87 -1.90 -209.26 25.63
CA PHE A 87 -3.20 -209.17 24.94
C PHE A 87 -3.86 -210.55 24.78
N SER A 88 -5.20 -210.62 24.93
CA SER A 88 -6.00 -211.83 24.70
C SER A 88 -7.39 -211.49 24.11
N VAL A 89 -8.07 -212.49 23.55
CA VAL A 89 -9.43 -212.39 22.98
C VAL A 89 -10.30 -213.56 23.46
N ASN A 90 -11.61 -213.32 23.54
CA ASN A 90 -12.59 -214.25 24.12
C ASN A 90 -13.04 -215.39 23.18
N GLN A 91 -12.90 -215.24 21.86
CA GLN A 91 -13.29 -216.24 20.86
C GLN A 91 -12.26 -216.26 19.71
N THR A 92 -11.92 -217.45 19.22
CA THR A 92 -10.86 -217.66 18.21
C THR A 92 -11.35 -218.23 16.89
N SER A 93 -12.52 -218.86 16.83
CA SER A 93 -13.18 -219.28 15.58
C SER A 93 -14.69 -219.16 15.71
N PHE A 94 -15.36 -218.57 14.73
CA PHE A 94 -16.81 -218.38 14.69
C PHE A 94 -17.31 -218.24 13.25
N THR A 95 -18.62 -218.45 13.05
CA THR A 95 -19.31 -218.28 11.76
C THR A 95 -20.29 -217.12 11.82
N ILE A 96 -20.35 -216.34 10.75
CA ILE A 96 -21.29 -215.21 10.61
C ILE A 96 -22.17 -215.46 9.38
N GLN A 97 -23.49 -215.56 9.58
CA GLN A 97 -24.46 -215.72 8.50
C GLN A 97 -25.04 -214.37 8.08
N VAL A 98 -25.80 -213.72 8.98
CA VAL A 98 -26.27 -212.34 8.82
C VAL A 98 -26.22 -211.66 10.20
N SER A 99 -25.77 -210.40 10.24
CA SER A 99 -25.58 -209.56 11.44
C SER A 99 -24.37 -209.87 12.34
N ILE A 100 -24.10 -208.94 13.25
CA ILE A 100 -22.76 -208.58 13.77
C ILE A 100 -22.35 -209.42 14.99
N VAL A 101 -21.09 -209.88 15.03
CA VAL A 101 -20.48 -210.55 16.20
C VAL A 101 -19.57 -209.58 16.96
N ILE A 102 -19.50 -209.69 18.29
CA ILE A 102 -18.61 -208.86 19.13
C ILE A 102 -17.50 -209.72 19.72
N VAL A 103 -16.26 -209.38 19.42
CA VAL A 103 -15.06 -209.97 20.02
C VAL A 103 -14.52 -209.02 21.08
N THR A 104 -14.29 -209.51 22.30
CA THR A 104 -13.77 -208.70 23.41
C THR A 104 -12.26 -208.90 23.51
N VAL A 105 -11.51 -207.82 23.30
CA VAL A 105 -10.05 -207.78 23.43
C VAL A 105 -9.69 -207.32 24.85
N THR A 106 -8.84 -208.07 25.53
CA THR A 106 -8.37 -207.76 26.90
C THR A 106 -6.88 -207.50 26.91
N TRP A 107 -6.43 -206.54 27.71
CA TRP A 107 -5.03 -206.20 27.88
C TRP A 107 -4.62 -206.12 29.35
N THR A 108 -3.50 -206.78 29.67
CA THR A 108 -2.88 -206.81 31.00
C THR A 108 -1.37 -206.53 30.86
N PRO A 109 -0.90 -205.29 31.06
CA PRO A 109 0.48 -204.90 30.80
C PRO A 109 1.47 -205.55 31.78
N VAL A 110 2.54 -206.11 31.21
CA VAL A 110 3.64 -206.80 31.90
C VAL A 110 4.88 -205.89 32.08
N GLU A 111 5.00 -204.84 31.26
CA GLU A 111 6.15 -203.91 31.21
C GLU A 111 5.66 -202.44 31.21
N ASP A 112 6.51 -201.52 31.68
CA ASP A 112 6.23 -200.07 31.71
C ASP A 112 6.44 -199.45 30.31
N GLY A 113 5.57 -198.51 29.88
CA GLY A 113 5.72 -197.84 28.58
C GLY A 113 4.45 -197.76 27.73
N GLY A 114 4.61 -197.42 26.44
CA GLY A 114 3.53 -197.30 25.47
C GLY A 114 3.60 -198.40 24.40
N PHE A 115 2.47 -199.04 24.10
CA PHE A 115 2.38 -200.23 23.26
C PHE A 115 1.45 -200.01 22.06
N ARG A 116 1.86 -200.53 20.89
CA ARG A 116 1.10 -200.52 19.63
C ARG A 116 1.28 -201.86 18.92
N GLU A 117 0.19 -202.62 18.78
CA GLU A 117 0.22 -204.00 18.27
C GLU A 117 -0.89 -204.28 17.25
N LEU A 118 -0.86 -205.45 16.59
CA LEU A 118 -1.83 -205.86 15.56
C LEU A 118 -2.49 -207.21 15.89
N LEU A 119 -3.81 -207.29 15.73
CA LEU A 119 -4.64 -208.48 15.86
C LEU A 119 -5.14 -208.90 14.46
N SER A 120 -5.01 -210.17 14.08
CA SER A 120 -5.29 -210.65 12.72
C SER A 120 -6.36 -211.74 12.65
N PHE A 121 -7.22 -211.68 11.63
CA PHE A 121 -8.33 -212.60 11.35
C PHE A 121 -8.22 -213.14 9.92
N VAL A 122 -8.61 -214.39 9.68
CA VAL A 122 -8.74 -215.03 8.36
C VAL A 122 -10.20 -215.41 8.14
N ALA A 123 -10.79 -214.96 7.03
CA ALA A 123 -12.15 -215.31 6.60
C ALA A 123 -12.10 -216.27 5.41
N ASN A 124 -12.92 -217.34 5.46
CA ASN A 124 -13.06 -218.38 4.44
C ASN A 124 -11.73 -219.01 3.98
N GLY A 125 -10.72 -219.06 4.86
CA GLY A 125 -9.39 -219.59 4.58
C GLY A 125 -8.51 -218.77 3.64
N ILE A 126 -9.00 -217.66 3.07
CA ILE A 126 -8.35 -216.95 1.96
C ILE A 126 -8.06 -215.47 2.28
N VAL A 127 -8.99 -214.73 2.91
CA VAL A 127 -8.85 -213.27 3.09
C VAL A 127 -8.40 -212.92 4.51
N LYS A 128 -7.35 -212.10 4.65
CA LYS A 128 -6.86 -211.59 5.95
C LYS A 128 -7.38 -210.18 6.26
N HIS A 129 -7.93 -210.01 7.45
CA HIS A 129 -8.35 -208.72 8.04
C HIS A 129 -7.56 -208.43 9.33
N GLN A 130 -7.42 -207.16 9.71
CA GLN A 130 -6.58 -206.74 10.86
C GLN A 130 -7.22 -205.61 11.68
N ALA A 131 -6.90 -205.56 12.98
CA ALA A 131 -7.25 -204.47 13.91
C ALA A 131 -6.00 -204.02 14.72
N ILE A 132 -5.96 -202.75 15.13
CA ILE A 132 -4.78 -202.13 15.77
C ILE A 132 -5.05 -201.88 17.26
N LEU A 133 -4.15 -202.33 18.14
CA LEU A 133 -4.28 -202.23 19.60
C LEU A 133 -3.33 -201.15 20.17
N LEU A 134 -3.79 -200.31 21.09
CA LEU A 134 -3.02 -199.19 21.65
C LEU A 134 -3.21 -199.02 23.18
N GLY A 135 -2.14 -198.77 23.94
CA GLY A 135 -2.23 -198.49 25.39
C GLY A 135 -0.94 -198.04 26.07
N LYS A 136 -1.03 -197.54 27.31
CA LYS A 136 0.12 -197.09 28.13
C LYS A 136 0.08 -197.65 29.56
N ALA A 137 1.21 -198.15 30.05
CA ALA A 137 1.41 -198.65 31.42
C ALA A 137 2.16 -197.64 32.32
N GLU A 138 1.85 -197.61 33.63
CA GLU A 138 2.55 -196.80 34.66
C GLU A 138 2.71 -197.52 36.03
N ALA A 139 3.81 -197.25 36.75
CA ALA A 139 4.20 -197.88 38.03
C ALA A 139 3.96 -197.04 39.34
N PRO A 140 3.77 -197.67 40.53
CA PRO A 140 3.39 -196.99 41.79
C PRO A 140 4.55 -196.48 42.68
N LYS A 141 4.30 -195.49 43.56
CA LYS A 141 5.32 -194.76 44.36
C LYS A 141 5.13 -194.90 45.89
N LYS A 142 6.23 -195.02 46.67
CA LYS A 142 6.27 -195.13 48.17
C LYS A 142 7.38 -194.26 48.81
N LYS A 143 7.31 -194.08 50.15
CA LYS A 143 8.22 -193.39 51.12
C LYS A 143 7.89 -191.92 51.45
N LYS A 144 7.55 -191.60 52.72
CA LYS A 144 7.27 -190.21 53.17
C LYS A 144 7.58 -189.80 54.63
N PHE A 145 7.79 -190.71 55.59
CA PHE A 145 7.92 -190.32 57.01
C PHE A 145 9.35 -189.91 57.44
N MET A 146 10.35 -190.78 57.28
CA MET A 146 11.71 -190.49 57.81
C MET A 146 12.48 -189.38 57.07
N ALA A 147 12.19 -189.13 55.78
CA ALA A 147 12.84 -188.04 55.03
C ALA A 147 12.42 -186.63 55.51
N LEU A 148 11.24 -186.51 56.14
CA LEU A 148 10.65 -185.21 56.50
C LEU A 148 11.44 -184.50 57.62
N LYS A 149 12.08 -185.26 58.52
CA LYS A 149 12.82 -184.73 59.68
C LYS A 149 14.18 -184.13 59.32
N CYS A 150 14.88 -184.65 58.31
CA CYS A 150 16.15 -184.08 57.86
C CYS A 150 15.96 -182.89 56.89
N ALA A 151 14.97 -182.97 56.00
CA ALA A 151 14.70 -181.88 55.03
C ALA A 151 14.25 -180.57 55.71
N THR A 152 13.47 -180.66 56.80
CA THR A 152 12.98 -179.47 57.53
C THR A 152 14.11 -178.65 58.15
N LEU A 153 15.16 -179.26 58.69
CA LEU A 153 16.29 -178.55 59.28
C LEU A 153 17.13 -177.77 58.24
N VAL A 154 17.30 -178.32 57.03
CA VAL A 154 18.04 -177.65 55.95
C VAL A 154 17.26 -176.44 55.42
N ILE A 155 15.95 -176.61 55.17
CA ILE A 155 15.08 -175.52 54.68
C ILE A 155 15.01 -174.37 55.69
N GLN A 156 14.91 -174.65 56.99
CA GLN A 156 14.91 -173.62 58.03
C GLN A 156 16.23 -172.80 58.05
N LYS A 157 17.39 -173.44 57.80
CA LYS A 157 18.68 -172.75 57.73
C LYS A 157 18.79 -171.85 56.50
N GLN A 158 18.38 -172.32 55.32
CA GLN A 158 18.44 -171.53 54.08
C GLN A 158 17.42 -170.38 54.05
N TYR A 159 16.21 -170.57 54.58
CA TYR A 159 15.20 -169.50 54.63
C TYR A 159 15.65 -168.30 55.48
N ARG A 160 16.31 -168.55 56.63
CA ARG A 160 16.88 -167.49 57.49
C ARG A 160 18.01 -166.71 56.83
N ALA A 161 18.83 -167.36 56.00
CA ALA A 161 19.89 -166.68 55.25
C ALA A 161 19.31 -165.76 54.15
N PHE A 162 18.26 -166.22 53.45
CA PHE A 162 17.61 -165.45 52.38
C PHE A 162 16.93 -164.17 52.88
N THR A 163 16.24 -164.22 54.03
CA THR A 163 15.59 -163.03 54.60
C THR A 163 16.59 -161.98 55.09
N ALA A 164 17.72 -162.39 55.67
CA ALA A 164 18.79 -161.47 56.07
C ALA A 164 19.39 -160.72 54.86
N ALA A 165 19.70 -161.42 53.76
CA ALA A 165 20.26 -160.82 52.55
C ALA A 165 19.30 -159.77 51.93
N ARG A 166 17.99 -160.05 51.93
CA ARG A 166 16.98 -159.15 51.36
C ARG A 166 16.77 -157.87 52.18
N MET A 167 16.90 -157.92 53.51
CA MET A 167 16.87 -156.73 54.38
C MET A 167 18.01 -155.76 54.02
N LEU A 168 19.23 -156.29 53.93
CA LEU A 168 20.46 -155.53 53.61
C LEU A 168 20.37 -154.85 52.22
N GLN A 169 19.75 -155.52 51.25
CA GLN A 169 19.52 -154.95 49.91
C GLN A 169 18.51 -153.79 49.93
N CYS A 170 17.46 -153.86 50.75
CA CYS A 170 16.49 -152.76 50.90
C CYS A 170 17.12 -151.50 51.52
N GLU A 171 17.96 -151.65 52.54
CA GLU A 171 18.67 -150.53 53.18
C GLU A 171 19.61 -149.81 52.20
N PHE A 172 20.40 -150.57 51.42
CA PHE A 172 21.28 -150.01 50.40
C PHE A 172 20.52 -149.21 49.32
N LEU A 173 19.37 -149.74 48.86
CA LEU A 173 18.54 -149.06 47.86
C LEU A 173 17.90 -147.77 48.41
N ALA A 174 17.49 -147.75 49.68
CA ALA A 174 17.00 -146.55 50.35
C ALA A 174 18.10 -145.47 50.45
N MET A 175 19.31 -145.86 50.89
CA MET A 175 20.47 -144.97 50.98
C MET A 175 20.81 -144.34 49.61
N ARG A 176 20.82 -145.14 48.54
CA ARG A 176 21.08 -144.64 47.17
C ARG A 176 20.03 -143.65 46.69
N LYS A 177 18.74 -143.86 46.99
CA LYS A 177 17.65 -142.93 46.64
C LYS A 177 17.79 -141.58 47.34
N ALA A 178 18.14 -141.58 48.62
CA ALA A 178 18.39 -140.34 49.38
C ALA A 178 19.56 -139.53 48.78
N ALA A 179 20.68 -140.19 48.47
CA ALA A 179 21.86 -139.54 47.91
C ALA A 179 21.58 -138.83 46.55
N VAL A 180 20.89 -139.50 45.62
CA VAL A 180 20.52 -138.91 44.32
C VAL A 180 19.60 -137.70 44.47
N THR A 181 18.69 -137.73 45.44
CA THR A 181 17.74 -136.64 45.72
C THR A 181 18.46 -135.39 46.25
N ILE A 182 19.43 -135.56 47.14
CA ILE A 182 20.27 -134.46 47.66
C ILE A 182 21.15 -133.87 46.54
N GLN A 183 21.74 -134.73 45.70
CA GLN A 183 22.59 -134.31 44.58
C GLN A 183 21.82 -133.48 43.53
N SER A 184 20.60 -133.88 43.16
CA SER A 184 19.78 -133.13 42.20
C SER A 184 19.29 -131.79 42.77
N ALA A 185 18.88 -131.76 44.05
CA ALA A 185 18.50 -130.54 44.75
C ALA A 185 19.64 -129.51 44.81
N TYR A 186 20.87 -129.95 45.14
CA TYR A 186 22.05 -129.09 45.18
C TYR A 186 22.41 -128.53 43.80
N ARG A 187 22.40 -129.35 42.74
CA ARG A 187 22.63 -128.91 41.36
C ARG A 187 21.61 -127.85 40.93
N GLY A 188 20.33 -128.05 41.24
CA GLY A 188 19.26 -127.09 40.98
C GLY A 188 19.40 -125.77 41.74
N MET A 189 19.87 -125.82 43.00
CA MET A 189 20.15 -124.62 43.80
C MET A 189 21.30 -123.78 43.20
N ARG A 190 22.43 -124.42 42.85
CA ARG A 190 23.58 -123.75 42.25
C ARG A 190 23.25 -123.09 40.90
N ALA A 191 22.45 -123.75 40.06
CA ALA A 191 22.00 -123.19 38.77
C ALA A 191 21.14 -121.92 38.94
N ARG A 192 20.19 -121.94 39.89
CA ARG A 192 19.34 -120.76 40.19
C ARG A 192 20.15 -119.57 40.71
N GLN A 193 21.14 -119.82 41.56
CA GLN A 193 22.00 -118.77 42.10
C GLN A 193 22.85 -118.08 41.00
N GLU A 194 23.32 -118.84 40.01
CA GLU A 194 24.10 -118.28 38.90
C GLU A 194 23.24 -117.46 37.93
N MET A 195 22.00 -117.89 37.66
CA MET A 195 21.02 -117.10 36.89
C MET A 195 20.68 -115.77 37.59
N PHE A 196 20.54 -115.77 38.92
CA PHE A 196 20.29 -114.54 39.68
C PHE A 196 21.44 -113.53 39.57
N LYS A 197 22.70 -113.98 39.63
CA LYS A 197 23.87 -113.11 39.41
C LYS A 197 23.86 -112.46 38.02
N ARG A 198 23.59 -113.25 36.98
CA ARG A 198 23.52 -112.77 35.58
C ARG A 198 22.40 -111.74 35.40
N ALA A 199 21.21 -111.98 35.97
CA ALA A 199 20.10 -111.03 35.94
C ALA A 199 20.44 -109.71 36.66
N LYS A 200 21.06 -109.77 37.84
CA LYS A 200 21.47 -108.57 38.60
C LYS A 200 22.50 -107.71 37.84
N ALA A 201 23.45 -108.36 37.16
CA ALA A 201 24.43 -107.67 36.31
C ALA A 201 23.77 -106.96 35.10
N ALA A 202 22.84 -107.64 34.41
CA ALA A 202 22.12 -107.06 33.28
C ALA A 202 21.32 -105.80 33.67
N THR A 203 20.61 -105.82 34.80
CA THR A 203 19.84 -104.67 35.30
C THR A 203 20.73 -103.47 35.64
N LEU A 204 21.91 -103.70 36.22
CA LEU A 204 22.91 -102.65 36.48
C LEU A 204 23.42 -101.99 35.19
N ILE A 205 23.78 -102.80 34.17
CA ILE A 205 24.24 -102.27 32.88
C ILE A 205 23.12 -101.47 32.17
N GLN A 206 21.90 -102.00 32.15
CA GLN A 206 20.75 -101.35 31.51
C GLN A 206 20.39 -100.01 32.17
N SER A 207 20.37 -99.95 33.51
CA SER A 207 20.11 -98.72 34.26
C SER A 207 21.20 -97.66 34.06
N ALA A 208 22.48 -98.06 34.05
CA ALA A 208 23.59 -97.16 33.76
C ALA A 208 23.51 -96.54 32.35
N LEU A 209 23.19 -97.34 31.32
CA LEU A 209 23.00 -96.86 29.95
C LEU A 209 21.81 -95.89 29.81
N ARG A 210 20.69 -96.17 30.50
CA ARG A 210 19.53 -95.25 30.54
C ARG A 210 19.89 -93.92 31.21
N ALA A 211 20.64 -93.94 32.31
CA ALA A 211 21.13 -92.73 32.97
C ALA A 211 22.09 -91.92 32.08
N PHE A 212 23.05 -92.59 31.42
CA PHE A 212 24.01 -91.95 30.51
C PHE A 212 23.32 -91.27 29.31
N THR A 213 22.38 -91.98 28.66
CA THR A 213 21.66 -91.45 27.49
C THR A 213 20.77 -90.25 27.84
N CYS A 214 20.06 -90.28 28.97
CA CYS A 214 19.33 -89.11 29.48
C CYS A 214 20.27 -87.93 29.80
N ARG A 215 21.40 -88.18 30.47
CA ARG A 215 22.39 -87.14 30.78
C ARG A 215 22.98 -86.49 29.53
N LYS A 216 23.27 -87.28 28.48
CA LYS A 216 23.76 -86.78 27.18
C LYS A 216 22.74 -85.85 26.50
N LYS A 217 21.45 -86.22 26.48
CA LYS A 217 20.36 -85.39 25.93
C LYS A 217 20.19 -84.07 26.70
N PHE A 218 20.20 -84.12 28.03
CA PHE A 218 20.09 -82.92 28.88
C PHE A 218 21.25 -81.93 28.66
N LEU A 219 22.50 -82.42 28.57
CA LEU A 219 23.66 -81.57 28.33
C LEU A 219 23.63 -80.90 26.94
N ALA A 220 23.13 -81.60 25.91
CA ALA A 220 22.93 -81.03 24.58
C ALA A 220 21.86 -79.91 24.58
N GLN A 221 20.74 -80.09 25.30
CA GLN A 221 19.73 -79.04 25.46
C GLN A 221 20.27 -77.84 26.24
N LYS A 222 21.03 -78.08 27.32
CA LYS A 222 21.64 -77.01 28.14
C LYS A 222 22.65 -76.18 27.33
N SER A 223 23.48 -76.80 26.51
CA SER A 223 24.44 -76.09 25.65
C SER A 223 23.74 -75.28 24.55
N ALA A 224 22.73 -75.83 23.88
CA ALA A 224 21.92 -75.09 22.90
C ALA A 224 21.23 -73.85 23.51
N ALA A 225 20.67 -73.98 24.72
CA ALA A 225 20.06 -72.88 25.44
C ALA A 225 21.07 -71.75 25.79
N ILE A 226 22.28 -72.10 26.21
CA ILE A 226 23.35 -71.13 26.49
C ILE A 226 23.77 -70.38 25.23
N VAL A 227 23.95 -71.08 24.10
CA VAL A 227 24.30 -70.47 22.81
C VAL A 227 23.21 -69.49 22.34
N LEU A 228 21.93 -69.88 22.41
CA LEU A 228 20.81 -68.99 22.08
C LEU A 228 20.76 -67.74 22.98
N GLN A 229 20.98 -67.90 24.29
CA GLN A 229 21.04 -66.77 25.23
C GLN A 229 22.22 -65.84 24.94
N GLN A 230 23.39 -66.37 24.56
CA GLN A 230 24.54 -65.56 24.15
C GLN A 230 24.29 -64.80 22.85
N ILE A 231 23.75 -65.46 21.82
CA ILE A 231 23.39 -64.83 20.54
C ILE A 231 22.35 -63.71 20.75
N TYR A 232 21.33 -63.94 21.57
CA TYR A 232 20.33 -62.92 21.92
C TYR A 232 20.98 -61.72 22.63
N ARG A 233 21.80 -61.95 23.66
CA ARG A 233 22.51 -60.88 24.39
C ARG A 233 23.44 -60.08 23.47
N ALA A 234 24.19 -60.75 22.59
CA ALA A 234 25.05 -60.10 21.61
C ALA A 234 24.25 -59.28 20.58
N ARG A 235 23.10 -59.78 20.12
CA ARG A 235 22.21 -59.06 19.18
C ARG A 235 21.54 -57.85 19.84
N ALA A 236 21.12 -57.96 21.09
CA ALA A 236 20.58 -56.85 21.87
C ALA A 236 21.63 -55.75 22.12
N LEU A 237 22.86 -56.13 22.49
CA LEU A 237 23.97 -55.19 22.66
C LEU A 237 24.33 -54.49 21.33
N ARG A 238 24.34 -55.23 20.21
CA ARG A 238 24.56 -54.69 18.86
C ARG A 238 23.47 -53.68 18.46
N GLN A 239 22.20 -53.94 18.77
CA GLN A 239 21.12 -52.96 18.52
C GLN A 239 21.30 -51.71 19.38
N LEU A 240 21.58 -51.85 20.67
CA LEU A 240 21.76 -50.71 21.57
C LEU A 240 22.96 -49.83 21.17
N GLN A 241 24.06 -50.44 20.70
CA GLN A 241 25.19 -49.71 20.10
C GLN A 241 24.82 -49.03 18.77
N ARG A 242 24.07 -49.71 17.89
CA ARG A 242 23.60 -49.14 16.60
C ARG A 242 22.67 -47.95 16.82
N ASP A 243 21.75 -48.02 17.76
CA ASP A 243 20.81 -46.95 18.07
C ASP A 243 21.54 -45.74 18.68
N HIS A 244 22.52 -45.97 19.56
CA HIS A 244 23.39 -44.92 20.08
C HIS A 244 24.21 -44.24 18.96
N TYR A 245 24.78 -45.01 18.03
CA TYR A 245 25.47 -44.47 16.86
C TYR A 245 24.55 -43.67 15.93
N LEU A 246 23.32 -44.15 15.69
CA LEU A 246 22.34 -43.42 14.88
C LEU A 246 21.94 -42.10 15.53
N GLN A 247 21.70 -42.08 16.84
CA GLN A 247 21.43 -40.85 17.60
C GLN A 247 22.61 -39.87 17.53
N LEU A 248 23.85 -40.34 17.69
CA LEU A 248 25.07 -39.54 17.51
C LEU A 248 25.17 -38.96 16.09
N ARG A 249 24.92 -39.76 15.06
CA ARG A 249 24.92 -39.33 13.65
C ARG A 249 23.83 -38.31 13.36
N GLN A 250 22.62 -38.49 13.91
CA GLN A 250 21.51 -37.54 13.74
C GLN A 250 21.73 -36.24 14.51
N ALA A 251 22.33 -36.30 15.71
CA ALA A 251 22.78 -35.11 16.44
C ALA A 251 23.88 -34.35 15.68
N ALA A 252 24.85 -35.07 15.09
CA ALA A 252 25.91 -34.48 14.27
C ALA A 252 25.37 -33.83 12.99
N ILE A 253 24.47 -34.51 12.26
CA ILE A 253 23.78 -33.94 11.07
C ILE A 253 22.96 -32.71 11.47
N GLY A 254 22.25 -32.76 12.60
CA GLY A 254 21.53 -31.61 13.15
C GLY A 254 22.44 -30.41 13.46
N LEU A 255 23.57 -30.65 14.12
CA LEU A 255 24.60 -29.64 14.39
C LEU A 255 25.20 -29.06 13.10
N GLN A 256 25.54 -29.91 12.13
CA GLN A 256 26.06 -29.50 10.83
C GLN A 256 25.03 -28.68 10.04
N ALA A 257 23.76 -29.05 10.06
CA ALA A 257 22.66 -28.29 9.43
C ALA A 257 22.43 -26.94 10.13
N ILE A 258 22.44 -26.90 11.47
CA ILE A 258 22.35 -25.67 12.26
C ILE A 258 23.53 -24.74 11.96
N TYR A 259 24.75 -25.29 11.85
CA TYR A 259 25.96 -24.53 11.53
C TYR A 259 25.92 -24.00 10.09
N ARG A 260 25.66 -24.84 9.08
CA ARG A 260 25.52 -24.45 7.66
C ARG A 260 24.44 -23.36 7.50
N GLY A 261 23.26 -23.57 8.10
CA GLY A 261 22.18 -22.59 8.11
C GLY A 261 22.55 -21.28 8.83
N SER A 262 23.35 -21.34 9.90
CA SER A 262 23.82 -20.14 10.62
C SER A 262 24.91 -19.39 9.86
N ARG A 263 25.79 -20.08 9.13
CA ARG A 263 26.77 -19.48 8.21
C ARG A 263 26.05 -18.79 7.05
N ALA A 264 25.07 -19.44 6.43
CA ALA A 264 24.23 -18.86 5.38
C ALA A 264 23.45 -17.63 5.86
N ARG A 265 22.81 -17.71 7.04
CA ARG A 265 22.11 -16.56 7.65
C ARG A 265 23.06 -15.39 7.95
N ARG A 266 24.28 -15.63 8.45
CA ARG A 266 25.29 -14.58 8.67
C ARG A 266 25.77 -13.94 7.36
N ALA A 267 26.00 -14.72 6.31
CA ALA A 267 26.35 -14.19 4.99
C ALA A 267 25.22 -13.30 4.44
N GLN A 268 23.97 -13.75 4.55
CA GLN A 268 22.82 -12.98 4.09
C GLN A 268 22.56 -11.71 4.92
N THR A 269 22.70 -11.75 6.25
CA THR A 269 22.59 -10.53 7.07
C THR A 269 23.73 -9.55 6.81
N THR A 270 24.93 -10.02 6.48
CA THR A 270 26.05 -9.17 6.07
C THR A 270 25.74 -8.47 4.74
N ARG A 271 25.25 -9.20 3.72
CA ARG A 271 24.79 -8.62 2.45
C ARG A 271 23.64 -7.63 2.65
N HIS A 272 22.61 -7.97 3.42
CA HIS A 272 21.52 -7.04 3.74
C HIS A 272 21.99 -5.82 4.54
N ARG A 273 22.98 -5.95 5.43
CA ARG A 273 23.56 -4.82 6.17
C ARG A 273 24.35 -3.90 5.24
N ALA A 274 25.18 -4.44 4.34
CA ALA A 274 25.87 -3.67 3.32
C ALA A 274 24.88 -2.92 2.40
N ALA A 275 23.86 -3.63 1.89
CA ALA A 275 22.79 -3.02 1.12
C ALA A 275 22.03 -1.94 1.91
N THR A 276 21.77 -2.15 3.21
CA THR A 276 21.14 -1.15 4.07
C THR A 276 22.03 0.09 4.22
N VAL A 277 23.34 -0.07 4.43
CA VAL A 277 24.30 1.05 4.54
C VAL A 277 24.39 1.84 3.23
N ILE A 278 24.48 1.16 2.09
CA ILE A 278 24.47 1.80 0.76
C ILE A 278 23.15 2.55 0.54
N GLN A 279 22.01 1.92 0.87
CA GLN A 279 20.69 2.54 0.74
C GLN A 279 20.49 3.73 1.70
N THR A 280 21.01 3.70 2.93
CA THR A 280 20.92 4.86 3.84
C THR A 280 21.81 6.00 3.37
N TYR A 281 23.06 5.72 2.95
CA TYR A 281 23.93 6.74 2.35
C TYR A 281 23.33 7.35 1.09
N PHE A 282 22.81 6.54 0.17
CA PHE A 282 22.18 7.04 -1.06
C PHE A 282 20.90 7.85 -0.79
N ARG A 283 20.07 7.44 0.18
CA ARG A 283 18.91 8.23 0.62
C ARG A 283 19.32 9.58 1.20
N VAL A 284 20.36 9.61 2.04
CA VAL A 284 20.92 10.86 2.60
C VAL A 284 21.50 11.73 1.48
N TYR A 285 22.26 11.16 0.55
CA TYR A 285 22.83 11.86 -0.60
C TYR A 285 21.74 12.52 -1.47
N ARG A 286 20.72 11.76 -1.90
CA ARG A 286 19.59 12.30 -2.68
C ARG A 286 18.87 13.46 -1.98
N VAL A 287 18.61 13.32 -0.66
CA VAL A 287 17.97 14.38 0.13
C VAL A 287 18.89 15.59 0.28
N ARG A 288 20.20 15.39 0.47
CA ARG A 288 21.20 16.47 0.58
C ARG A 288 21.34 17.25 -0.72
N VAL A 289 21.41 16.57 -1.88
CA VAL A 289 21.45 17.23 -3.21
C VAL A 289 20.18 18.04 -3.46
N SER A 290 19.01 17.47 -3.19
CA SER A 290 17.72 18.18 -3.30
C SER A 290 17.64 19.40 -2.36
N TYR A 291 18.06 19.26 -1.11
CA TYR A 291 18.14 20.36 -0.15
C TYR A 291 19.11 21.46 -0.61
N LEU A 292 20.30 21.12 -1.13
CA LEU A 292 21.27 22.09 -1.63
C LEU A 292 20.73 22.84 -2.85
N ALA A 293 20.06 22.17 -3.79
CA ALA A 293 19.40 22.82 -4.92
C ALA A 293 18.32 23.82 -4.47
N VAL A 294 17.45 23.43 -3.51
CA VAL A 294 16.45 24.32 -2.91
C VAL A 294 17.11 25.48 -2.15
N ARG A 295 18.23 25.25 -1.45
CA ARG A 295 18.98 26.30 -0.75
C ARG A 295 19.58 27.30 -1.72
N CYS A 296 20.19 26.85 -2.81
CA CYS A 296 20.72 27.71 -3.87
C CYS A 296 19.61 28.54 -4.53
N ALA A 297 18.49 27.91 -4.91
CA ALA A 297 17.33 28.62 -5.45
C ALA A 297 16.79 29.68 -4.46
N THR A 298 16.72 29.34 -3.17
CA THR A 298 16.30 30.27 -2.11
C THR A 298 17.24 31.46 -1.99
N VAL A 299 18.57 31.23 -2.01
CA VAL A 299 19.58 32.30 -1.97
C VAL A 299 19.52 33.19 -3.21
N VAL A 300 19.34 32.62 -4.40
CA VAL A 300 19.17 33.39 -5.65
C VAL A 300 17.92 34.27 -5.59
N ILE A 301 16.78 33.72 -5.15
CA ILE A 301 15.53 34.48 -4.97
C ILE A 301 15.71 35.57 -3.92
N GLN A 302 16.33 35.29 -2.77
CA GLN A 302 16.61 36.28 -1.73
C GLN A 302 17.54 37.39 -2.22
N ARG A 303 18.59 37.08 -2.99
CA ARG A 303 19.51 38.07 -3.58
C ARG A 303 18.79 38.95 -4.61
N ARG A 304 18.00 38.35 -5.50
CA ARG A 304 17.18 39.09 -6.50
C ARG A 304 16.12 39.95 -5.83
N TYR A 305 15.44 39.46 -4.78
CA TYR A 305 14.45 40.22 -4.02
C TYR A 305 15.09 41.40 -3.28
N ARG A 306 16.23 41.20 -2.60
CA ARG A 306 16.99 42.29 -1.96
C ARG A 306 17.43 43.34 -2.97
N ALA A 307 17.93 42.93 -4.13
CA ALA A 307 18.29 43.85 -5.21
C ALA A 307 17.08 44.66 -5.72
N HIS A 308 15.92 44.03 -5.92
CA HIS A 308 14.69 44.72 -6.34
C HIS A 308 14.14 45.67 -5.27
N VAL A 309 14.23 45.31 -3.99
CA VAL A 309 13.85 46.22 -2.88
C VAL A 309 14.79 47.42 -2.84
N LEU A 310 16.11 47.21 -2.99
CA LEU A 310 17.09 48.29 -3.07
C LEU A 310 16.83 49.20 -4.27
N GLU A 311 16.62 48.65 -5.47
CA GLU A 311 16.23 49.36 -6.69
C GLU A 311 14.98 50.22 -6.49
N LYS A 312 13.97 49.69 -5.77
CA LYS A 312 12.75 50.44 -5.46
C LYS A 312 13.02 51.60 -4.50
N HIS A 313 13.89 51.43 -3.51
CA HIS A 313 14.28 52.50 -2.58
C HIS A 313 15.15 53.57 -3.27
N THR A 314 16.15 53.18 -4.07
CA THR A 314 16.99 54.15 -4.81
C THR A 314 16.17 54.91 -5.85
N ARG A 315 15.26 54.23 -6.57
CA ARG A 315 14.33 54.89 -7.50
C ARG A 315 13.37 55.84 -6.79
N ALA A 316 12.86 55.49 -5.60
CA ALA A 316 12.00 56.38 -4.82
C ALA A 316 12.77 57.64 -4.34
N SER A 317 14.01 57.47 -3.85
CA SER A 317 14.89 58.56 -3.48
C SER A 317 15.23 59.47 -4.67
N TYR A 318 15.60 58.89 -5.82
CA TYR A 318 15.85 59.66 -7.05
C TYR A 318 14.61 60.44 -7.52
N ILE A 319 13.41 59.84 -7.46
CA ILE A 319 12.16 60.54 -7.78
C ILE A 319 11.94 61.70 -6.80
N GLN A 320 12.18 61.50 -5.50
CA GLN A 320 12.04 62.55 -4.48
C GLN A 320 13.02 63.71 -4.71
N THR A 321 14.30 63.43 -4.98
CA THR A 321 15.30 64.47 -5.30
C THR A 321 14.93 65.20 -6.59
N LYS A 322 14.46 64.48 -7.62
CA LYS A 322 13.99 65.08 -8.88
C LYS A 322 12.74 65.95 -8.70
N THR A 323 11.77 65.54 -7.90
CA THR A 323 10.57 66.36 -7.64
C THR A 323 10.89 67.59 -6.79
N ALA A 324 11.79 67.48 -5.81
CA ALA A 324 12.30 68.62 -5.06
C ALA A 324 13.01 69.62 -5.99
N ALA A 325 13.93 69.15 -6.85
CA ALA A 325 14.63 69.98 -7.82
C ALA A 325 13.65 70.70 -8.78
N VAL A 326 12.67 70.00 -9.35
CA VAL A 326 11.66 70.60 -10.25
C VAL A 326 10.76 71.60 -9.52
N THR A 327 10.39 71.33 -8.26
CA THR A 327 9.62 72.27 -7.43
C THR A 327 10.43 73.55 -7.15
N ILE A 328 11.71 73.43 -6.80
CA ILE A 328 12.60 74.58 -6.57
C ILE A 328 12.81 75.37 -7.87
N GLN A 329 13.11 74.69 -8.98
CA GLN A 329 13.31 75.32 -10.28
C GLN A 329 12.06 76.06 -10.77
N SER A 330 10.86 75.47 -10.61
CA SER A 330 9.60 76.13 -10.99
C SER A 330 9.25 77.29 -10.06
N ALA A 331 9.50 77.17 -8.75
CA ALA A 331 9.33 78.26 -7.79
C ALA A 331 10.27 79.44 -8.09
N PHE A 332 11.54 79.17 -8.40
CA PHE A 332 12.53 80.17 -8.78
C PHE A 332 12.19 80.86 -10.11
N ARG A 333 11.89 80.10 -11.17
CA ARG A 333 11.43 80.66 -12.46
C ARG A 333 10.17 81.51 -12.29
N GLY A 334 9.22 81.06 -11.47
CA GLY A 334 8.03 81.82 -11.11
C GLY A 334 8.34 83.10 -10.32
N MET A 335 9.33 83.07 -9.43
CA MET A 335 9.81 84.24 -8.68
C MET A 335 10.51 85.26 -9.58
N GLN A 336 11.34 84.82 -10.53
CA GLN A 336 11.95 85.71 -11.55
C GLN A 336 10.88 86.40 -12.41
N VAL A 337 9.89 85.67 -12.91
CA VAL A 337 8.78 86.25 -13.69
C VAL A 337 7.97 87.23 -12.85
N ARG A 338 7.64 86.89 -11.59
CA ARG A 338 6.93 87.81 -10.67
C ARG A 338 7.73 89.08 -10.38
N ARG A 339 9.04 89.00 -10.14
CA ARG A 339 9.92 90.18 -9.98
C ARG A 339 9.95 91.06 -11.25
N LYS A 340 10.01 90.44 -12.45
CA LYS A 340 9.97 91.19 -13.72
C LYS A 340 8.62 91.90 -13.93
N LEU A 341 7.51 91.21 -13.67
CA LEU A 341 6.17 91.79 -13.69
C LEU A 341 6.00 92.90 -12.65
N GLN A 342 6.52 92.74 -11.43
CA GLN A 342 6.45 93.77 -10.39
C GLN A 342 7.17 95.05 -10.83
N LYS A 343 8.36 94.95 -11.44
CA LYS A 343 9.06 96.10 -12.04
C LYS A 343 8.24 96.77 -13.15
N MET A 344 7.63 95.98 -14.05
CA MET A 344 6.76 96.48 -15.12
C MET A 344 5.50 97.18 -14.58
N HIS A 345 4.85 96.61 -13.57
CA HIS A 345 3.70 97.23 -12.91
C HIS A 345 4.08 98.52 -12.18
N LEU A 346 5.22 98.56 -11.48
CA LEU A 346 5.68 99.77 -10.80
C LEU A 346 5.96 100.91 -11.80
N ALA A 347 6.62 100.61 -12.93
CA ALA A 347 6.80 101.56 -14.03
C ALA A 347 5.46 102.03 -14.62
N ALA A 348 4.51 101.11 -14.86
CA ALA A 348 3.18 101.46 -15.34
C ALA A 348 2.41 102.35 -14.33
N THR A 349 2.50 102.09 -13.03
CA THR A 349 1.88 102.91 -11.99
C THR A 349 2.50 104.31 -11.95
N VAL A 350 3.82 104.45 -12.07
CA VAL A 350 4.49 105.76 -12.15
C VAL A 350 4.04 106.53 -13.38
N ILE A 351 4.04 105.91 -14.57
CA ILE A 351 3.57 106.54 -15.82
C ILE A 351 2.10 106.96 -15.70
N GLN A 352 1.23 106.09 -15.16
CA GLN A 352 -0.19 106.40 -14.96
C GLN A 352 -0.41 107.53 -13.94
N ALA A 353 0.35 107.56 -12.85
CA ALA A 353 0.29 108.64 -11.86
C ALA A 353 0.74 109.98 -12.47
N HIS A 354 1.85 109.98 -13.22
CA HIS A 354 2.37 111.18 -13.86
C HIS A 354 1.44 111.71 -14.96
N PHE A 355 0.80 110.82 -15.74
CA PHE A 355 -0.22 111.19 -16.72
C PHE A 355 -1.50 111.73 -16.06
N ARG A 356 -1.98 111.10 -14.97
CA ARG A 356 -3.13 111.60 -14.20
C ARG A 356 -2.86 112.99 -13.62
N GLY A 357 -1.68 113.21 -13.05
CA GLY A 357 -1.24 114.51 -12.55
C GLY A 357 -1.18 115.58 -13.66
N HIS A 358 -0.54 115.24 -14.79
CA HIS A 358 -0.47 116.14 -15.95
C HIS A 358 -1.86 116.49 -16.52
N SER A 359 -2.76 115.51 -16.63
CA SER A 359 -4.13 115.72 -17.08
C SER A 359 -4.92 116.66 -16.17
N GLN A 360 -4.77 116.54 -14.84
CA GLN A 360 -5.40 117.46 -13.89
C GLN A 360 -4.76 118.85 -13.91
N LEU A 361 -3.44 118.96 -14.06
CA LEU A 361 -2.76 120.25 -14.21
C LEU A 361 -3.24 121.01 -15.45
N LEU A 362 -3.45 120.32 -16.57
CA LEU A 362 -4.03 120.93 -17.78
C LEU A 362 -5.47 121.39 -17.59
N LYS A 363 -6.30 120.62 -16.86
CA LYS A 363 -7.67 121.04 -16.48
C LYS A 363 -7.65 122.29 -15.60
N TYR A 364 -6.82 122.30 -14.56
CA TYR A 364 -6.64 123.45 -13.68
C TYR A 364 -6.18 124.70 -14.45
N LYS A 365 -5.18 124.57 -15.35
CA LYS A 365 -4.72 125.69 -16.21
C LYS A 365 -5.86 126.26 -17.07
N ARG A 366 -6.70 125.40 -17.67
CA ARG A 366 -7.88 125.84 -18.45
C ARG A 366 -8.91 126.55 -17.58
N GLN A 367 -9.21 126.03 -16.39
CA GLN A 367 -10.14 126.64 -15.45
C GLN A 367 -9.63 128.00 -14.95
N LYS A 368 -8.33 128.11 -14.61
CA LYS A 368 -7.70 129.38 -14.23
C LYS A 368 -7.76 130.41 -15.36
N TRP A 369 -7.45 130.01 -16.59
CA TRP A 369 -7.54 130.89 -17.76
C TRP A 369 -8.96 131.39 -18.00
N ALA A 370 -9.96 130.50 -17.95
CA ALA A 370 -11.37 130.88 -18.08
C ALA A 370 -11.81 131.86 -16.97
N ALA A 371 -11.38 131.64 -15.73
CA ALA A 371 -11.66 132.56 -14.62
C ALA A 371 -11.03 133.95 -14.85
N SER A 372 -9.78 134.03 -15.32
CA SER A 372 -9.13 135.30 -15.63
C SER A 372 -9.80 136.06 -16.77
N VAL A 373 -10.27 135.36 -17.81
CA VAL A 373 -11.04 135.97 -18.92
C VAL A 373 -12.38 136.53 -18.41
N ILE A 374 -13.10 135.78 -17.58
CA ILE A 374 -14.36 136.25 -16.96
C ILE A 374 -14.11 137.47 -16.05
N GLN A 375 -13.03 137.46 -15.26
CA GLN A 375 -12.64 138.59 -14.41
C GLN A 375 -12.34 139.86 -15.22
N GLN A 376 -11.60 139.76 -16.32
CA GLN A 376 -11.30 140.89 -17.21
C GLN A 376 -12.57 141.47 -17.87
N HIS A 377 -13.47 140.61 -18.38
CA HIS A 377 -14.75 141.06 -18.93
C HIS A 377 -15.65 141.73 -17.88
N PHE A 378 -15.67 141.22 -16.65
CA PHE A 378 -16.40 141.83 -15.55
C PHE A 378 -15.84 143.22 -15.19
N GLN A 379 -14.52 143.35 -15.04
CA GLN A 379 -13.87 144.65 -14.78
C GLN A 379 -14.15 145.68 -15.87
N ALA A 380 -14.06 145.29 -17.16
CA ALA A 380 -14.41 146.15 -18.28
C ALA A 380 -15.88 146.59 -18.25
N SER A 381 -16.81 145.70 -17.90
CA SER A 381 -18.24 146.02 -17.76
C SER A 381 -18.51 146.97 -16.59
N VAL A 382 -17.82 146.81 -15.46
CA VAL A 382 -17.92 147.74 -14.32
C VAL A 382 -17.39 149.13 -14.69
N MET A 383 -16.24 149.22 -15.38
CA MET A 383 -15.69 150.49 -15.86
C MET A 383 -16.63 151.19 -16.85
N LYS A 384 -17.22 150.45 -17.80
CA LYS A 384 -18.24 150.99 -18.72
C LYS A 384 -19.42 151.59 -17.95
N ASN A 385 -19.97 150.85 -17.00
CA ASN A 385 -21.14 151.29 -16.23
C ASN A 385 -20.84 152.50 -15.31
N ALA A 386 -19.60 152.65 -14.84
CA ALA A 386 -19.17 153.83 -14.08
C ALA A 386 -19.10 155.09 -14.96
N ALA A 387 -18.51 155.00 -16.15
CA ALA A 387 -18.47 156.09 -17.11
C ALA A 387 -19.88 156.50 -17.59
N GLU A 388 -20.76 155.53 -17.82
CA GLU A 388 -22.16 155.76 -18.21
C GLU A 388 -22.94 156.53 -17.13
N LYS A 389 -22.73 156.22 -15.84
CA LYS A 389 -23.30 156.99 -14.72
C LYS A 389 -22.76 158.42 -14.63
N GLN A 390 -21.46 158.64 -14.83
CA GLN A 390 -20.86 159.98 -14.81
C GLN A 390 -21.42 160.87 -15.94
N TYR A 391 -21.55 160.31 -17.15
CA TYR A 391 -22.16 161.02 -18.28
C TYR A 391 -23.63 161.41 -18.02
N VAL A 392 -24.43 160.49 -17.46
CA VAL A 392 -25.84 160.78 -17.10
C VAL A 392 -25.93 161.89 -16.05
N ALA A 393 -25.06 161.89 -15.03
CA ALA A 393 -25.03 162.93 -13.99
C ALA A 393 -24.65 164.33 -14.55
N LEU A 394 -23.67 164.39 -15.45
CA LEU A 394 -23.33 165.63 -16.17
C LEU A 394 -24.50 166.14 -17.01
N LYS A 395 -25.19 165.23 -17.72
CA LYS A 395 -26.36 165.58 -18.55
C LYS A 395 -27.53 166.11 -17.72
N THR A 396 -27.83 165.52 -16.56
CA THR A 396 -28.94 165.99 -15.70
C THR A 396 -28.61 167.33 -15.03
N ALA A 397 -27.37 167.55 -14.58
CA ALA A 397 -26.92 168.83 -14.04
C ALA A 397 -27.03 169.96 -15.08
N ALA A 398 -26.59 169.73 -16.31
CA ALA A 398 -26.71 170.70 -17.41
C ALA A 398 -28.17 171.08 -17.71
N LEU A 399 -29.07 170.09 -17.78
CA LEU A 399 -30.50 170.32 -18.02
C LEU A 399 -31.18 171.10 -16.87
N PHE A 400 -30.76 170.87 -15.62
CA PHE A 400 -31.27 171.60 -14.45
C PHE A 400 -30.85 173.08 -14.48
N ILE A 401 -29.57 173.37 -14.75
CA ILE A 401 -29.07 174.77 -14.84
C ILE A 401 -29.79 175.52 -15.98
N GLN A 402 -29.99 174.86 -17.13
CA GLN A 402 -30.71 175.45 -18.26
C GLN A 402 -32.18 175.76 -17.95
N SER A 403 -32.89 174.90 -17.20
CA SER A 403 -34.30 175.12 -16.87
C SER A 403 -34.48 176.22 -15.83
N VAL A 404 -33.61 176.28 -14.81
CA VAL A 404 -33.62 177.34 -13.78
C VAL A 404 -33.37 178.72 -14.40
N TYR A 405 -32.36 178.86 -15.26
CA TYR A 405 -32.07 180.13 -15.93
C TYR A 405 -33.24 180.61 -16.82
N ARG A 406 -33.83 179.71 -17.62
CA ARG A 406 -35.01 180.02 -18.46
C ARG A 406 -36.20 180.46 -17.61
N GLY A 407 -36.47 179.77 -16.48
CA GLY A 407 -37.54 180.11 -15.55
C GLY A 407 -37.34 181.41 -14.75
N MET A 408 -36.08 181.85 -14.55
CA MET A 408 -35.77 183.14 -13.94
C MET A 408 -36.01 184.31 -14.93
N ARG A 409 -35.50 184.19 -16.17
CA ARG A 409 -35.63 185.22 -17.22
C ARG A 409 -37.08 185.46 -17.68
N ALA A 410 -37.98 184.49 -17.47
CA ALA A 410 -39.42 184.65 -17.70
C ALA A 410 -40.10 185.45 -16.57
N ARG A 411 -39.79 185.14 -15.30
CA ARG A 411 -40.44 185.77 -14.14
C ARG A 411 -40.11 187.27 -13.98
N LYS A 412 -38.90 187.71 -14.35
CA LYS A 412 -38.54 189.13 -14.33
C LYS A 412 -39.43 189.97 -15.27
N ARG A 413 -39.63 189.50 -16.51
CA ARG A 413 -40.50 190.17 -17.50
C ARG A 413 -41.98 190.19 -17.11
N LEU A 414 -42.46 189.15 -16.42
CA LEU A 414 -43.86 189.11 -15.94
C LEU A 414 -44.13 190.16 -14.84
N ALA A 415 -43.16 190.41 -13.96
CA ALA A 415 -43.30 191.37 -12.86
C ALA A 415 -43.48 192.81 -13.37
N GLU A 416 -42.69 193.20 -14.37
CA GLU A 416 -42.75 194.50 -15.04
C GLU A 416 -44.13 194.72 -15.71
N MET A 417 -44.67 193.70 -16.38
CA MET A 417 -46.00 193.76 -17.01
C MET A 417 -47.17 193.80 -15.99
N HIS A 418 -47.07 193.09 -14.86
CA HIS A 418 -48.12 193.05 -13.85
C HIS A 418 -48.26 194.31 -12.99
N TRP A 419 -47.34 195.27 -13.11
CA TRP A 419 -47.47 196.58 -12.47
C TRP A 419 -48.37 197.50 -13.33
N ALA A 420 -48.05 197.67 -14.61
CA ALA A 420 -48.83 198.48 -15.56
C ALA A 420 -50.28 198.00 -15.71
N ALA A 421 -50.52 196.67 -15.72
CA ALA A 421 -51.86 196.11 -15.88
C ALA A 421 -52.79 196.35 -14.66
N ARG A 422 -52.26 196.65 -13.46
CA ARG A 422 -53.09 196.87 -12.26
C ARG A 422 -53.73 198.25 -12.22
N ALA A 423 -53.05 199.27 -12.75
CA ALA A 423 -53.59 200.63 -12.84
C ALA A 423 -54.81 200.72 -13.78
N LEU A 424 -54.86 199.90 -14.83
CA LEU A 424 -55.89 199.96 -15.87
C LEU A 424 -57.18 199.16 -15.55
N GLN A 425 -57.15 198.25 -14.57
CA GLN A 425 -58.21 197.24 -14.39
C GLN A 425 -59.25 197.57 -13.30
N SER A 426 -59.01 198.57 -12.44
CA SER A 426 -59.96 198.97 -11.40
C SER A 426 -61.21 199.65 -11.99
N THR A 427 -61.05 200.43 -13.06
CA THR A 427 -62.11 201.28 -13.65
C THR A 427 -63.11 200.53 -14.53
N TYR A 428 -62.75 199.36 -15.07
CA TYR A 428 -63.61 198.59 -15.99
C TYR A 428 -64.56 197.61 -15.28
N ARG A 429 -64.15 197.03 -14.14
CA ARG A 429 -64.86 195.88 -13.53
C ARG A 429 -66.25 196.23 -12.99
N ALA A 430 -66.50 197.49 -12.60
CA ALA A 430 -67.79 197.93 -12.06
C ALA A 430 -68.96 197.88 -13.08
N ARG A 431 -68.70 197.94 -14.39
CA ARG A 431 -69.76 198.04 -15.42
C ARG A 431 -70.24 196.70 -15.99
N LYS A 432 -69.48 195.61 -15.85
CA LYS A 432 -69.78 194.34 -16.56
C LYS A 432 -70.78 193.44 -15.81
N GLN A 433 -70.74 193.43 -14.48
CA GLN A 433 -71.33 192.36 -13.67
C GLN A 433 -72.88 192.33 -13.67
N CYS A 434 -73.55 193.46 -13.90
CA CYS A 434 -75.02 193.53 -13.95
C CYS A 434 -75.66 192.85 -15.18
N ARG A 435 -74.87 192.47 -16.21
CA ARG A 435 -75.41 192.00 -17.50
C ARG A 435 -75.57 190.48 -17.60
N GLU A 436 -74.69 189.71 -16.95
CA GLU A 436 -74.57 188.25 -17.19
C GLU A 436 -75.57 187.39 -16.38
N TYR A 437 -76.10 187.89 -15.25
CA TYR A 437 -77.04 187.16 -14.38
C TYR A 437 -78.38 186.80 -15.06
N ARG A 438 -78.81 187.55 -16.09
CA ARG A 438 -80.10 187.34 -16.77
C ARG A 438 -80.09 186.28 -17.90
N ALA A 439 -78.93 185.73 -18.27
CA ALA A 439 -78.80 184.74 -19.35
C ALA A 439 -79.04 183.26 -18.92
N LEU A 440 -79.25 183.06 -17.61
CA LEU A 440 -80.19 182.14 -16.97
C LEU A 440 -80.96 181.07 -17.81
N LYS A 441 -81.27 179.96 -17.12
CA LYS A 441 -82.52 179.16 -17.21
C LYS A 441 -82.82 178.30 -18.45
N GLN A 442 -82.37 178.62 -19.66
CA GLN A 442 -82.96 178.03 -20.88
C GLN A 442 -82.65 176.54 -21.17
N ALA A 443 -81.44 176.04 -20.89
CA ALA A 443 -80.94 174.81 -21.55
C ALA A 443 -81.40 173.44 -20.96
N ALA A 444 -82.36 173.41 -20.03
CA ALA A 444 -82.61 172.22 -19.17
C ALA A 444 -83.50 171.09 -19.76
N VAL A 445 -83.96 171.17 -21.03
CA VAL A 445 -85.10 170.35 -21.52
C VAL A 445 -84.73 169.11 -22.36
N VAL A 446 -83.53 169.00 -22.95
CA VAL A 446 -83.24 167.98 -24.00
C VAL A 446 -82.80 166.60 -23.46
N VAL A 447 -83.14 166.25 -22.21
CA VAL A 447 -82.68 165.03 -21.52
C VAL A 447 -83.02 163.70 -22.23
N GLN A 448 -84.14 163.60 -22.94
CA GLN A 448 -84.94 162.36 -22.84
C GLN A 448 -84.78 161.26 -23.92
N ARG A 449 -84.09 161.46 -25.06
CA ARG A 449 -84.29 160.54 -26.22
C ARG A 449 -83.27 159.39 -26.46
N LYS A 450 -82.04 159.38 -25.92
CA LYS A 450 -81.01 158.38 -26.33
C LYS A 450 -80.40 157.48 -25.24
N PHE A 451 -81.12 157.29 -24.15
CA PHE A 451 -80.74 156.42 -23.01
C PHE A 451 -80.67 154.90 -23.33
N ARG A 452 -81.56 154.34 -24.18
CA ARG A 452 -81.96 152.92 -24.05
C ARG A 452 -81.32 151.85 -24.95
N ALA A 453 -80.46 152.19 -25.91
CA ALA A 453 -80.06 151.23 -26.96
C ALA A 453 -78.79 150.39 -26.68
N LYS A 454 -77.75 150.94 -26.04
CA LYS A 454 -76.41 150.29 -26.01
C LYS A 454 -76.19 149.30 -24.86
N LEU A 455 -76.98 149.38 -23.79
CA LEU A 455 -76.80 148.64 -22.54
C LEU A 455 -77.04 147.12 -22.62
N HIS A 456 -77.69 146.60 -23.69
CA HIS A 456 -78.02 145.17 -23.80
C HIS A 456 -76.98 144.32 -24.55
N ALA A 457 -76.03 144.91 -25.30
CA ALA A 457 -75.17 144.14 -26.21
C ALA A 457 -73.93 143.51 -25.57
N GLU A 458 -73.43 144.06 -24.46
CA GLU A 458 -72.16 143.64 -23.86
C GLU A 458 -72.32 142.47 -22.86
N GLN A 459 -73.49 142.33 -22.23
CA GLN A 459 -73.77 141.27 -21.24
C GLN A 459 -73.71 139.82 -21.77
N GLN A 460 -73.83 139.58 -23.08
CA GLN A 460 -73.77 138.21 -23.62
C GLN A 460 -72.34 137.67 -23.88
N ARG A 461 -71.30 138.51 -23.94
CA ARG A 461 -69.95 138.03 -24.33
C ARG A 461 -69.16 137.38 -23.19
N ASP A 462 -69.35 137.84 -21.96
CA ASP A 462 -68.57 137.33 -20.81
C ASP A 462 -69.03 135.92 -20.39
N MET A 463 -70.29 135.56 -20.64
CA MET A 463 -70.86 134.26 -20.25
C MET A 463 -70.28 133.08 -21.07
N TYR A 464 -69.87 133.30 -22.33
CA TYR A 464 -69.29 132.27 -23.19
C TYR A 464 -67.83 131.89 -22.80
N SER A 465 -67.07 132.87 -22.30
CA SER A 465 -65.62 132.72 -22.07
C SER A 465 -65.29 131.84 -20.85
N SER A 466 -66.14 131.83 -19.83
CA SER A 466 -65.98 131.03 -18.61
C SER A 466 -66.08 129.52 -18.90
N MET A 467 -67.05 129.12 -19.72
CA MET A 467 -67.39 127.71 -19.99
C MET A 467 -66.28 126.94 -20.74
N ARG A 468 -65.43 127.63 -21.51
CA ARG A 468 -64.36 127.00 -22.32
C ARG A 468 -63.14 126.53 -21.50
N ARG A 469 -62.87 127.10 -20.32
CA ARG A 469 -61.70 126.73 -19.50
C ARG A 469 -61.89 125.43 -18.71
N ALA A 470 -63.12 125.08 -18.31
CA ALA A 470 -63.39 123.87 -17.53
C ALA A 470 -63.20 122.56 -18.34
N ALA A 471 -63.45 122.58 -19.65
CA ALA A 471 -63.41 121.39 -20.50
C ALA A 471 -62.00 120.84 -20.77
N ILE A 472 -60.95 121.67 -20.72
CA ILE A 472 -59.58 121.27 -21.09
C ILE A 472 -58.89 120.47 -19.98
N THR A 473 -59.14 120.82 -18.71
CA THR A 473 -58.53 120.14 -17.55
C THR A 473 -59.02 118.69 -17.39
N LEU A 474 -60.28 118.42 -17.78
CA LEU A 474 -60.89 117.09 -17.68
C LEU A 474 -60.32 116.09 -18.72
N GLN A 475 -59.87 116.56 -19.88
CA GLN A 475 -59.39 115.72 -20.98
C GLN A 475 -57.99 115.12 -20.73
N ALA A 476 -57.16 115.76 -19.91
CA ALA A 476 -55.81 115.28 -19.58
C ALA A 476 -55.83 114.10 -18.58
N ALA A 477 -56.75 114.12 -17.60
CA ALA A 477 -56.81 113.12 -16.54
C ALA A 477 -57.24 111.72 -17.05
N CYS A 478 -58.26 111.66 -17.91
CA CYS A 478 -58.87 110.39 -18.32
C CYS A 478 -58.00 109.55 -19.27
N ARG A 479 -57.05 110.15 -20.01
CA ARG A 479 -56.11 109.38 -20.86
C ARG A 479 -55.04 108.63 -20.06
N GLY A 480 -54.72 109.09 -18.84
CA GLY A 480 -53.70 108.48 -17.99
C GLY A 480 -54.17 107.28 -17.16
N MET A 481 -55.48 107.06 -17.00
CA MET A 481 -55.98 105.97 -16.15
C MET A 481 -56.13 104.64 -16.90
N ARG A 482 -56.63 104.66 -18.14
CA ARG A 482 -57.01 103.46 -18.89
C ARG A 482 -55.83 102.51 -19.18
N VAL A 483 -54.68 103.04 -19.60
CA VAL A 483 -53.47 102.26 -19.89
C VAL A 483 -52.85 101.58 -18.65
N ARG A 484 -53.12 102.10 -17.44
CA ARG A 484 -52.58 101.55 -16.18
C ARG A 484 -53.45 100.44 -15.57
N GLN A 485 -54.68 100.25 -16.06
CA GLN A 485 -55.58 99.17 -15.65
C GLN A 485 -55.23 97.87 -16.41
N GLU A 486 -55.16 97.94 -17.75
CA GLU A 486 -54.95 96.79 -18.66
C GLU A 486 -53.63 96.03 -18.37
N MET A 487 -52.54 96.74 -18.06
CA MET A 487 -51.25 96.12 -17.70
C MET A 487 -51.28 95.34 -16.38
N ARG A 488 -52.16 95.68 -15.43
CA ARG A 488 -52.24 95.00 -14.11
C ARG A 488 -52.98 93.67 -14.20
N GLU A 489 -53.94 93.54 -15.12
CA GLU A 489 -54.70 92.31 -15.31
C GLU A 489 -53.89 91.25 -16.07
N GLY A 490 -53.14 91.65 -17.11
CA GLY A 490 -52.23 90.76 -17.84
C GLY A 490 -51.14 90.14 -16.95
N HIS A 491 -50.60 90.88 -15.99
CA HIS A 491 -49.60 90.35 -15.04
C HIS A 491 -50.19 89.41 -13.98
N ARG A 492 -51.45 89.60 -13.56
CA ARG A 492 -52.14 88.67 -12.65
C ARG A 492 -52.42 87.32 -13.31
N ALA A 493 -52.91 87.31 -14.56
CA ALA A 493 -53.18 86.07 -15.31
C ALA A 493 -51.91 85.22 -15.51
N ALA A 494 -50.80 85.85 -15.91
CA ALA A 494 -49.52 85.16 -16.09
C ALA A 494 -48.99 84.53 -14.79
N THR A 495 -49.16 85.20 -13.65
CA THR A 495 -48.68 84.72 -12.35
C THR A 495 -49.44 83.47 -11.87
N VAL A 496 -50.76 83.42 -12.07
CA VAL A 496 -51.61 82.28 -11.67
C VAL A 496 -51.29 81.03 -12.51
N ILE A 497 -51.10 81.18 -13.83
CA ILE A 497 -50.75 80.05 -14.72
C ILE A 497 -49.34 79.51 -14.38
N GLN A 498 -48.37 80.39 -14.17
CA GLN A 498 -47.00 79.98 -13.79
C GLN A 498 -46.93 79.30 -12.42
N ALA A 499 -47.72 79.76 -11.43
CA ALA A 499 -47.78 79.15 -10.10
C ALA A 499 -48.38 77.73 -10.15
N ARG A 500 -49.52 77.55 -10.84
CA ARG A 500 -50.22 76.26 -10.94
C ARG A 500 -49.36 75.18 -11.62
N TYR A 501 -48.62 75.55 -12.68
CA TYR A 501 -47.69 74.64 -13.37
C TYR A 501 -46.46 74.28 -12.51
N ARG A 502 -45.89 75.23 -11.77
CA ARG A 502 -44.77 74.98 -10.83
C ARG A 502 -45.18 74.04 -9.67
N MET A 503 -46.41 74.15 -9.19
CA MET A 503 -46.98 73.28 -8.14
C MET A 503 -47.19 71.85 -8.66
N TYR A 504 -47.81 71.68 -9.83
CA TYR A 504 -47.97 70.37 -10.50
C TYR A 504 -46.62 69.68 -10.78
N ARG A 505 -45.59 70.43 -11.20
CA ARG A 505 -44.23 69.91 -11.42
C ARG A 505 -43.55 69.42 -10.13
N ARG A 506 -43.73 70.13 -9.00
CA ARG A 506 -43.25 69.68 -7.67
C ARG A 506 -44.01 68.44 -7.17
N TYR A 507 -45.34 68.41 -7.31
CA TYR A 507 -46.15 67.24 -6.94
C TYR A 507 -45.75 65.99 -7.73
N ARG A 508 -45.54 66.12 -9.04
CA ARG A 508 -45.08 65.00 -9.89
C ARG A 508 -43.68 64.52 -9.52
N GLN A 509 -42.74 65.42 -9.24
CA GLN A 509 -41.40 65.07 -8.74
C GLN A 509 -41.43 64.36 -7.37
N LEU A 510 -42.30 64.78 -6.45
CA LEU A 510 -42.50 64.10 -5.16
C LEU A 510 -43.16 62.73 -5.32
N LYS A 511 -44.15 62.60 -6.22
CA LYS A 511 -44.81 61.32 -6.55
C LYS A 511 -43.84 60.32 -7.18
N ASP A 512 -43.04 60.76 -8.14
CA ASP A 512 -42.02 59.92 -8.80
C ASP A 512 -40.88 59.54 -7.82
N ALA A 513 -40.45 60.46 -6.95
CA ALA A 513 -39.50 60.18 -5.88
C ALA A 513 -40.06 59.15 -4.86
N ALA A 514 -41.33 59.27 -4.47
CA ALA A 514 -42.01 58.32 -3.59
C ALA A 514 -42.15 56.93 -4.24
N VAL A 515 -42.52 56.85 -5.52
CA VAL A 515 -42.58 55.58 -6.27
C VAL A 515 -41.19 54.95 -6.43
N CYS A 516 -40.14 55.76 -6.64
CA CYS A 516 -38.75 55.30 -6.65
C CYS A 516 -38.28 54.80 -5.28
N LEU A 517 -38.65 55.47 -4.19
CA LEU A 517 -38.40 55.02 -2.81
C LEU A 517 -39.15 53.72 -2.49
N GLN A 518 -40.42 53.59 -2.89
CA GLN A 518 -41.22 52.38 -2.73
C GLN A 518 -40.67 51.21 -3.56
N LYS A 519 -40.26 51.42 -4.83
CA LYS A 519 -39.54 50.41 -5.63
C LYS A 519 -38.21 50.02 -4.98
N SER A 520 -37.47 50.99 -4.44
CA SER A 520 -36.19 50.77 -3.75
C SER A 520 -36.36 49.97 -2.46
N PHE A 521 -37.41 50.25 -1.69
CA PHE A 521 -37.75 49.60 -0.42
C PHE A 521 -38.30 48.19 -0.65
N ARG A 522 -39.24 48.00 -1.58
CA ARG A 522 -39.70 46.65 -2.02
C ARG A 522 -38.53 45.82 -2.55
N GLY A 523 -37.62 46.42 -3.32
CA GLY A 523 -36.37 45.80 -3.74
C GLY A 523 -35.37 45.52 -2.61
N ARG A 524 -35.35 46.33 -1.53
CA ARG A 524 -34.50 46.10 -0.35
C ARG A 524 -35.04 44.93 0.48
N LYS A 525 -36.34 44.92 0.84
CA LYS A 525 -37.01 43.77 1.49
C LYS A 525 -36.91 42.48 0.67
N GLY A 526 -37.08 42.56 -0.66
CA GLY A 526 -36.92 41.40 -1.54
C GLY A 526 -35.49 40.84 -1.55
N ARG A 527 -34.47 41.72 -1.50
CA ARG A 527 -33.06 41.30 -1.35
C ARG A 527 -32.76 40.72 0.03
N GLU A 528 -33.35 41.26 1.11
CA GLU A 528 -33.23 40.67 2.46
C GLU A 528 -33.89 39.29 2.54
N ALA A 529 -35.10 39.12 2.00
CA ALA A 529 -35.77 37.82 1.94
C ALA A 529 -34.96 36.80 1.11
N ALA A 530 -34.46 37.20 -0.06
CA ALA A 530 -33.59 36.35 -0.89
C ALA A 530 -32.23 36.04 -0.24
N ASN A 531 -31.73 36.92 0.64
CA ASN A 531 -30.51 36.68 1.40
C ASN A 531 -30.77 35.78 2.62
N ARG A 532 -31.90 35.92 3.31
CA ARG A 532 -32.35 34.98 4.36
C ARG A 532 -32.56 33.58 3.79
N LEU A 533 -33.23 33.44 2.63
CA LEU A 533 -33.41 32.16 1.94
C LEU A 533 -32.08 31.54 1.46
N ARG A 534 -31.12 32.36 0.97
CA ARG A 534 -29.77 31.86 0.63
C ARG A 534 -28.95 31.48 1.86
N ALA A 535 -29.05 32.24 2.96
CA ALA A 535 -28.44 31.87 4.23
C ALA A 535 -29.01 30.56 4.77
N ALA A 536 -30.34 30.41 4.78
CA ALA A 536 -31.04 29.18 5.17
C ALA A 536 -30.62 27.97 4.33
N ARG A 537 -30.60 28.07 2.99
CA ARG A 537 -30.11 26.99 2.11
C ARG A 537 -28.62 26.67 2.35
N THR A 538 -27.80 27.69 2.61
CA THR A 538 -26.37 27.48 2.91
C THR A 538 -26.20 26.77 4.25
N ILE A 539 -26.92 27.20 5.29
CA ILE A 539 -26.95 26.57 6.63
C ILE A 539 -27.47 25.14 6.54
N GLN A 540 -28.57 24.89 5.82
CA GLN A 540 -29.11 23.54 5.56
C GLN A 540 -28.11 22.65 4.81
N SER A 541 -27.38 23.18 3.82
CA SER A 541 -26.30 22.43 3.15
C SER A 541 -25.15 22.10 4.11
N TYR A 542 -24.77 23.05 4.98
CA TYR A 542 -23.70 22.87 5.95
C TYR A 542 -24.11 21.89 7.06
N LEU A 543 -25.37 21.91 7.49
CA LEU A 543 -25.96 20.93 8.40
C LEU A 543 -26.05 19.53 7.78
N ARG A 544 -26.49 19.40 6.52
CA ARG A 544 -26.48 18.10 5.81
C ARG A 544 -25.05 17.54 5.69
N VAL A 545 -24.07 18.37 5.32
CA VAL A 545 -22.65 17.98 5.25
C VAL A 545 -22.09 17.67 6.65
N ALA A 546 -22.45 18.45 7.67
CA ALA A 546 -22.01 18.21 9.05
C ALA A 546 -22.60 16.91 9.62
N LEU A 547 -23.88 16.62 9.38
CA LEU A 547 -24.56 15.39 9.78
C LEU A 547 -23.98 14.17 9.05
N GLN A 548 -23.77 14.25 7.73
CA GLN A 548 -23.08 13.20 6.97
C GLN A 548 -21.64 12.99 7.46
N ARG A 549 -20.90 14.06 7.76
CA ARG A 549 -19.56 13.98 8.34
C ARG A 549 -19.58 13.38 9.75
N ARG A 550 -20.60 13.66 10.57
CA ARG A 550 -20.78 13.05 11.91
C ARG A 550 -21.10 11.55 11.79
N ARG A 551 -21.96 11.15 10.85
CA ARG A 551 -22.24 9.74 10.53
C ARG A 551 -20.98 9.02 10.03
N PHE A 552 -20.25 9.59 9.08
CA PHE A 552 -18.97 9.06 8.59
C PHE A 552 -17.89 8.96 9.68
N LEU A 553 -17.82 9.92 10.59
CA LEU A 553 -16.89 9.85 11.72
C LEU A 553 -17.31 8.78 12.74
N LYS A 554 -18.61 8.54 12.96
CA LYS A 554 -19.10 7.42 13.77
C LYS A 554 -18.78 6.06 13.13
N THR A 555 -19.03 5.87 11.82
CA THR A 555 -18.65 4.62 11.14
C THR A 555 -17.14 4.42 11.08
N LYS A 556 -16.35 5.48 10.83
CA LYS A 556 -14.89 5.40 10.91
C LYS A 556 -14.40 5.06 12.33
N ALA A 557 -15.00 5.63 13.37
CA ALA A 557 -14.68 5.31 14.75
C ALA A 557 -15.04 3.85 15.09
N ALA A 558 -16.19 3.35 14.64
CA ALA A 558 -16.58 1.94 14.77
C ALA A 558 -15.60 1.01 14.04
N VAL A 559 -15.20 1.32 12.80
CA VAL A 559 -14.19 0.56 12.06
C VAL A 559 -12.84 0.55 12.77
N VAL A 560 -12.38 1.70 13.30
CA VAL A 560 -11.14 1.77 14.10
C VAL A 560 -11.27 1.00 15.41
N ALA A 561 -12.43 1.05 16.08
CA ALA A 561 -12.70 0.27 17.28
C ALA A 561 -12.65 -1.24 16.97
N ILE A 562 -13.33 -1.71 15.92
CA ILE A 562 -13.31 -3.11 15.46
C ILE A 562 -11.88 -3.55 15.07
N GLN A 563 -11.14 -2.71 14.34
CA GLN A 563 -9.74 -3.00 14.00
C GLN A 563 -8.84 -3.06 15.24
N SER A 564 -9.05 -2.19 16.23
CA SER A 564 -8.31 -2.20 17.49
C SER A 564 -8.68 -3.41 18.37
N ALA A 565 -9.96 -3.80 18.40
CA ALA A 565 -10.47 -4.97 19.10
C ALA A 565 -9.96 -6.28 18.46
N HIS A 566 -9.92 -6.35 17.13
CA HIS A 566 -9.34 -7.47 16.39
C HIS A 566 -7.82 -7.57 16.62
N ARG A 567 -7.08 -6.44 16.56
CA ARG A 567 -5.64 -6.40 16.92
C ARG A 567 -5.41 -6.81 18.37
N GLY A 568 -6.26 -6.36 19.29
CA GLY A 568 -6.26 -6.74 20.70
C GLY A 568 -6.58 -8.22 20.93
N ARG A 569 -7.55 -8.79 20.18
CA ARG A 569 -7.86 -10.23 20.18
C ARG A 569 -6.68 -11.05 19.67
N ARG A 570 -6.08 -10.68 18.52
CA ARG A 570 -4.85 -11.34 18.01
C ARG A 570 -3.65 -11.19 18.94
N CYS A 571 -3.57 -10.12 19.73
CA CYS A 571 -2.53 -9.95 20.74
C CYS A 571 -2.79 -10.82 21.98
N ARG A 572 -4.04 -10.89 22.47
CA ARG A 572 -4.45 -11.76 23.58
C ARG A 572 -4.32 -13.24 23.24
N VAL A 573 -4.65 -13.66 22.02
CA VAL A 573 -4.42 -15.04 21.55
C VAL A 573 -2.92 -15.36 21.53
N ARG A 574 -2.06 -14.49 20.96
CA ARG A 574 -0.60 -14.67 21.03
C ARG A 574 -0.02 -14.62 22.44
N LEU A 575 -0.65 -13.89 23.36
CA LEU A 575 -0.26 -13.88 24.76
C LEU A 575 -0.65 -15.20 25.44
N ALA A 576 -1.84 -15.74 25.15
CA ALA A 576 -2.30 -17.04 25.64
C ALA A 576 -1.44 -18.20 25.09
N GLU A 577 -1.03 -18.15 23.82
CA GLU A 577 -0.06 -19.09 23.23
C GLU A 577 1.30 -19.02 23.95
N LYS A 578 1.81 -17.81 24.20
CA LYS A 578 3.05 -17.60 24.97
C LYS A 578 2.91 -18.03 26.44
N GLN A 579 1.74 -17.87 27.04
CA GLN A 579 1.44 -18.35 28.40
C GLN A 579 1.33 -19.87 28.43
N LYS A 580 0.73 -20.52 27.44
CA LYS A 580 0.76 -22.00 27.29
C LYS A 580 2.19 -22.51 27.13
N ALA A 581 3.01 -21.87 26.28
CA ALA A 581 4.43 -22.20 26.16
C ALA A 581 5.20 -21.98 27.49
N ALA A 582 4.92 -20.89 28.21
CA ALA A 582 5.50 -20.63 29.53
C ALA A 582 5.04 -21.68 30.58
N LEU A 583 3.79 -22.13 30.55
CA LEU A 583 3.27 -23.20 31.41
C LEU A 583 3.93 -24.54 31.11
N VAL A 584 4.21 -24.86 29.83
CA VAL A 584 4.98 -26.07 29.45
C VAL A 584 6.41 -25.99 29.98
N ILE A 585 7.09 -24.84 29.82
CA ILE A 585 8.44 -24.60 30.36
C ILE A 585 8.44 -24.65 31.91
N GLN A 586 7.41 -24.09 32.55
CA GLN A 586 7.25 -24.14 34.01
C GLN A 586 6.92 -25.56 34.50
N ARG A 587 6.15 -26.36 33.77
CA ARG A 587 5.86 -27.77 34.07
C ARG A 587 7.13 -28.61 33.97
N TRP A 588 7.94 -28.40 32.94
CA TRP A 588 9.27 -29.00 32.78
C TRP A 588 10.26 -28.56 33.86
N TYR A 589 10.26 -27.28 34.25
CA TYR A 589 11.11 -26.78 35.33
C TYR A 589 10.66 -27.33 36.70
N ARG A 590 9.34 -27.45 36.94
CA ARG A 590 8.77 -28.07 38.15
C ARG A 590 9.09 -29.57 38.22
N SER A 591 8.99 -30.33 37.12
CA SER A 591 9.39 -31.74 37.12
C SER A 591 10.90 -31.92 37.32
N ARG A 592 11.74 -31.09 36.69
CA ARG A 592 13.19 -31.10 36.89
C ARG A 592 13.60 -30.67 38.31
N ARG A 593 12.84 -29.77 38.95
CA ARG A 593 12.97 -29.44 40.38
C ARG A 593 12.56 -30.61 41.27
N LEU A 594 11.46 -31.30 40.95
CA LEU A 594 10.98 -32.48 41.69
C LEU A 594 11.98 -33.65 41.64
N VAL A 595 12.63 -33.87 40.48
CA VAL A 595 13.71 -34.87 40.35
C VAL A 595 14.94 -34.45 41.18
N ARG A 596 15.31 -33.16 41.19
CA ARG A 596 16.38 -32.66 42.07
C ARG A 596 16.04 -32.80 43.55
N THR A 597 14.80 -32.56 43.97
CA THR A 597 14.39 -32.76 45.37
C THR A 597 14.29 -34.25 45.73
N ARG A 598 13.89 -35.14 44.82
CA ARG A 598 13.98 -36.61 45.02
C ARG A 598 15.43 -37.06 45.18
N LEU A 599 16.35 -36.60 44.32
CA LEU A 599 17.77 -36.92 44.43
C LEU A 599 18.42 -36.34 45.71
N ALA A 600 18.00 -35.15 46.15
CA ALA A 600 18.41 -34.59 47.43
C ALA A 600 17.82 -35.39 48.61
N ALA A 601 16.55 -35.80 48.55
CA ALA A 601 15.91 -36.63 49.56
C ALA A 601 16.57 -38.01 49.66
N ILE A 602 16.94 -38.65 48.54
CA ILE A 602 17.70 -39.91 48.53
C ILE A 602 19.08 -39.73 49.18
N LYS A 603 19.78 -38.61 48.90
CA LYS A 603 21.05 -38.28 49.58
C LYS A 603 20.87 -38.03 51.09
N VAL A 604 19.80 -37.35 51.48
CA VAL A 604 19.46 -37.13 52.90
C VAL A 604 19.07 -38.45 53.57
N GLN A 605 18.29 -39.32 52.92
CA GLN A 605 17.93 -40.65 53.41
C GLN A 605 19.16 -41.57 53.53
N SER A 606 20.11 -41.53 52.59
CA SER A 606 21.36 -42.27 52.72
C SER A 606 22.25 -41.71 53.85
N ALA A 607 22.29 -40.38 54.02
CA ALA A 607 23.00 -39.75 55.13
C ALA A 607 22.34 -40.06 56.48
N LEU A 608 21.01 -40.10 56.56
CA LEU A 608 20.26 -40.46 57.76
C LEU A 608 20.45 -41.94 58.11
N ARG A 609 20.43 -42.85 57.12
CA ARG A 609 20.78 -44.27 57.31
C ARG A 609 22.21 -44.43 57.82
N MET A 610 23.17 -43.69 57.25
CA MET A 610 24.55 -43.70 57.73
C MET A 610 24.67 -43.12 59.15
N HIS A 611 23.89 -42.09 59.48
CA HIS A 611 23.81 -41.52 60.83
C HIS A 611 23.16 -42.47 61.86
N ILE A 612 22.16 -43.27 61.47
CA ILE A 612 21.54 -44.30 62.31
C ILE A 612 22.53 -45.45 62.56
N TYR A 613 23.24 -45.91 61.53
CA TYR A 613 24.33 -46.89 61.68
C TYR A 613 25.46 -46.35 62.57
N ARG A 614 25.84 -45.08 62.41
CA ARG A 614 26.85 -44.42 63.24
C ARG A 614 26.41 -44.26 64.69
N ARG A 615 25.10 -44.04 64.95
CA ARG A 615 24.54 -43.99 66.30
C ARG A 615 24.57 -45.36 66.98
N ARG A 616 24.11 -46.43 66.29
CA ARG A 616 24.25 -47.83 66.77
C ARG A 616 25.70 -48.23 67.04
N TYR A 617 26.63 -47.81 66.19
CA TYR A 617 28.06 -48.06 66.38
C TYR A 617 28.63 -47.32 67.61
N VAL A 618 28.14 -46.11 67.92
CA VAL A 618 28.52 -45.36 69.12
C VAL A 618 27.90 -45.96 70.38
N GLU A 619 26.67 -46.46 70.33
CA GLU A 619 26.00 -47.19 71.43
C GLU A 619 26.75 -48.51 71.75
N LEU A 620 27.08 -49.33 70.73
CA LEU A 620 27.92 -50.53 70.90
C LEU A 620 29.32 -50.20 71.46
N ARG A 621 29.91 -49.08 71.03
CA ARG A 621 31.22 -48.62 71.54
C ARG A 621 31.14 -48.10 72.97
N ALA A 622 30.02 -47.52 73.39
CA ALA A 622 29.80 -47.08 74.78
C ALA A 622 29.71 -48.27 75.74
N CYS A 623 28.96 -49.33 75.39
CA CYS A 623 28.90 -50.56 76.19
C CYS A 623 30.29 -51.22 76.32
N ALA A 624 31.08 -51.25 75.24
CA ALA A 624 32.45 -51.77 75.28
C ALA A 624 33.41 -50.92 76.15
N VAL A 625 33.20 -49.60 76.24
CA VAL A 625 34.01 -48.71 77.09
C VAL A 625 33.70 -48.91 78.57
N VAL A 626 32.44 -49.17 78.96
CA VAL A 626 32.07 -49.50 80.34
C VAL A 626 32.70 -50.82 80.79
N LEU A 627 32.66 -51.87 79.94
CA LEU A 627 33.34 -53.15 80.22
C LEU A 627 34.88 -52.99 80.34
N GLN A 628 35.49 -52.16 79.49
CA GLN A 628 36.93 -51.92 79.53
C GLN A 628 37.38 -51.00 80.68
N ALA A 629 36.50 -50.15 81.23
CA ALA A 629 36.81 -49.32 82.39
C ALA A 629 36.94 -50.17 83.67
N HIS A 630 36.04 -51.14 83.86
CA HIS A 630 36.07 -52.03 85.03
C HIS A 630 37.35 -52.88 85.10
N TYR A 631 37.78 -53.44 83.97
CA TYR A 631 39.02 -54.25 83.90
C TYR A 631 40.30 -53.41 84.10
N ARG A 632 40.32 -52.16 83.60
CA ARG A 632 41.48 -51.26 83.75
C ARG A 632 41.66 -50.75 85.19
N MET A 633 40.58 -50.58 85.95
CA MET A 633 40.67 -50.19 87.37
C MET A 633 41.17 -51.34 88.27
N TRP A 634 40.90 -52.60 87.90
CA TRP A 634 41.45 -53.78 88.56
C TRP A 634 42.96 -53.95 88.29
N ALA A 635 43.40 -53.80 87.03
CA ALA A 635 44.81 -53.92 86.65
C ALA A 635 45.70 -52.79 87.21
N ALA A 636 45.15 -51.58 87.40
CA ALA A 636 45.89 -50.42 87.89
C ALA A 636 46.36 -50.56 89.36
N ARG A 637 45.69 -51.37 90.19
CA ARG A 637 46.09 -51.60 91.60
C ARG A 637 47.29 -52.56 91.78
N ARG A 638 47.68 -53.33 90.75
CA ARG A 638 48.76 -54.34 90.85
C ARG A 638 50.11 -53.88 90.29
N SER A 639 50.16 -52.73 89.59
CA SER A 639 51.34 -52.34 88.78
C SER A 639 52.20 -51.21 89.37
N PHE A 640 51.92 -50.72 90.58
CA PHE A 640 52.72 -49.66 91.22
C PHE A 640 54.00 -50.20 91.89
N LEU A 641 54.01 -51.45 92.35
CA LEU A 641 55.13 -52.05 93.10
C LEU A 641 56.29 -52.59 92.25
N CYS A 642 56.18 -52.60 90.91
CA CYS A 642 57.24 -53.08 90.01
C CYS A 642 57.81 -51.96 89.11
N HIS A 643 57.66 -50.70 89.50
CA HIS A 643 58.11 -49.54 88.71
C HIS A 643 59.54 -49.04 89.06
N ARG A 644 60.28 -49.74 89.94
CA ARG A 644 61.70 -49.47 90.28
C ARG A 644 62.71 -50.39 89.57
N ALA A 645 62.27 -51.29 88.69
CA ALA A 645 63.16 -52.24 88.02
C ALA A 645 63.30 -52.00 86.51
N LYS A 646 64.49 -51.56 86.11
CA LYS A 646 65.12 -51.67 84.77
C LYS A 646 64.72 -50.62 83.71
N GLU A 647 65.55 -49.58 83.68
CA GLU A 647 65.70 -48.50 82.70
C GLU A 647 66.08 -48.93 81.26
N ALA A 648 65.66 -50.11 80.80
CA ALA A 648 66.18 -50.77 79.60
C ALA A 648 65.40 -50.47 78.28
N ALA A 649 64.75 -49.31 78.15
CA ALA A 649 63.83 -49.04 77.01
C ALA A 649 63.88 -47.62 76.40
N ARG A 650 65.00 -46.89 76.51
CA ARG A 650 65.12 -45.49 76.00
C ARG A 650 64.94 -45.33 74.46
N VAL A 651 64.92 -46.41 73.67
CA VAL A 651 64.69 -46.35 72.20
C VAL A 651 63.20 -46.33 71.81
N VAL A 652 62.28 -46.80 72.68
CA VAL A 652 60.84 -46.85 72.36
C VAL A 652 60.14 -45.50 72.59
N GLY A 653 60.68 -44.66 73.48
CA GLY A 653 60.13 -43.33 73.79
C GLY A 653 60.10 -42.40 72.59
N LEU A 654 61.17 -42.35 71.79
CA LEU A 654 61.28 -41.46 70.64
C LEU A 654 60.19 -41.73 69.59
N ARG A 655 59.95 -43.01 69.25
CA ARG A 655 58.91 -43.39 68.28
C ARG A 655 57.49 -43.05 68.75
N ARG A 656 57.21 -43.19 70.06
CA ARG A 656 55.91 -42.80 70.65
C ARG A 656 55.72 -41.28 70.69
N PHE A 657 56.77 -40.52 71.00
CA PHE A 657 56.76 -39.06 70.94
C PHE A 657 56.58 -38.56 69.49
N CYS A 658 57.32 -39.09 68.52
CA CYS A 658 57.16 -38.75 67.11
C CYS A 658 55.75 -39.09 66.58
N ALA A 659 55.16 -40.22 66.98
CA ALA A 659 53.77 -40.56 66.62
C ALA A 659 52.75 -39.59 67.26
N ALA A 660 52.90 -39.25 68.53
CA ALA A 660 52.04 -38.27 69.20
C ALA A 660 52.17 -36.87 68.57
N ALA A 661 53.40 -36.40 68.35
CA ALA A 661 53.69 -35.16 67.65
C ALA A 661 53.11 -35.14 66.23
N TYR A 662 53.23 -36.24 65.48
CA TYR A 662 52.61 -36.40 64.17
C TYR A 662 51.08 -36.27 64.23
N HIS A 663 50.42 -36.96 65.17
CA HIS A 663 48.96 -36.84 65.33
C HIS A 663 48.51 -35.44 65.78
N HIS A 664 49.25 -34.77 66.66
CA HIS A 664 48.98 -33.38 67.04
C HIS A 664 49.23 -32.41 65.86
N LEU A 665 50.29 -32.59 65.07
CA LEU A 665 50.53 -31.83 63.84
C LEU A 665 49.43 -32.07 62.80
N CYS A 666 48.95 -33.30 62.64
CA CYS A 666 47.77 -33.60 61.81
C CYS A 666 46.51 -32.89 62.32
N ALA A 667 46.25 -32.93 63.63
CA ALA A 667 45.12 -32.22 64.24
C ALA A 667 45.22 -30.70 64.04
N VAL A 668 46.40 -30.10 64.24
CA VAL A 668 46.65 -28.67 64.01
C VAL A 668 46.52 -28.32 62.52
N ARG A 669 46.98 -29.18 61.59
CA ARG A 669 46.79 -28.99 60.14
C ARG A 669 45.30 -29.03 59.78
N ILE A 670 44.52 -29.96 60.33
CA ILE A 670 43.06 -30.04 60.14
C ILE A 670 42.36 -28.81 60.74
N GLN A 671 42.71 -28.38 61.95
CA GLN A 671 42.15 -27.19 62.60
C GLN A 671 42.49 -25.90 61.85
N ARG A 672 43.74 -25.74 61.37
CA ARG A 672 44.14 -24.61 60.51
C ARG A 672 43.38 -24.62 59.19
N ALA A 673 43.22 -25.79 58.54
CA ALA A 673 42.43 -25.92 57.32
C ALA A 673 40.94 -25.58 57.55
N LEU A 674 40.36 -25.99 58.69
CA LEU A 674 38.98 -25.69 59.05
C LEU A 674 38.78 -24.18 59.33
N ARG A 675 39.70 -23.56 60.09
CA ARG A 675 39.70 -22.10 60.32
C ARG A 675 39.90 -21.32 59.02
N ALA A 676 40.78 -21.76 58.12
CA ALA A 676 40.95 -21.16 56.79
C ALA A 676 39.68 -21.31 55.94
N HIS A 677 39.00 -22.45 55.99
CA HIS A 677 37.71 -22.65 55.30
C HIS A 677 36.60 -21.74 55.88
N TRP A 678 36.55 -21.55 57.20
CA TRP A 678 35.63 -20.60 57.83
C TRP A 678 35.95 -19.14 57.48
N ALA A 679 37.22 -18.75 57.47
CA ALA A 679 37.65 -17.43 57.02
C ALA A 679 37.29 -17.18 55.54
N LEU A 680 37.55 -18.17 54.67
CA LEU A 680 37.19 -18.10 53.24
C LEU A 680 35.68 -17.97 53.04
N THR A 681 34.87 -18.77 53.76
CA THR A 681 33.40 -18.71 53.65
C THR A 681 32.81 -17.45 54.28
N ALA A 682 33.42 -16.89 55.33
CA ALA A 682 33.07 -15.57 55.86
C ALA A 682 33.40 -14.45 54.85
N ALA A 683 34.58 -14.45 54.24
CA ALA A 683 34.97 -13.51 53.19
C ALA A 683 34.05 -13.63 51.95
N GLN A 684 33.71 -14.83 51.52
CA GLN A 684 32.76 -15.06 50.42
C GLN A 684 31.35 -14.50 50.74
N ARG A 685 30.89 -14.61 52.00
CA ARG A 685 29.63 -13.98 52.44
C ARG A 685 29.71 -12.46 52.41
N GLN A 686 30.79 -11.86 52.92
CA GLN A 686 31.00 -10.41 52.86
C GLN A 686 31.06 -9.89 51.42
N ILE A 687 31.84 -10.54 50.54
CA ILE A 687 31.91 -10.21 49.11
C ILE A 687 30.52 -10.35 48.45
N SER A 688 29.75 -11.39 48.79
CA SER A 688 28.39 -11.57 48.26
C SER A 688 27.44 -10.45 48.69
N SER A 689 27.52 -10.00 49.95
CA SER A 689 26.76 -8.86 50.48
C SER A 689 27.18 -7.54 49.82
N ILE A 690 28.47 -7.30 49.64
CA ILE A 690 29.01 -6.13 48.92
C ILE A 690 28.52 -6.13 47.47
N LEU A 691 28.59 -7.26 46.76
CA LEU A 691 28.08 -7.39 45.39
C LEU A 691 26.55 -7.17 45.31
N TYR A 692 25.79 -7.61 46.32
CA TYR A 692 24.35 -7.35 46.41
C TYR A 692 24.06 -5.86 46.57
N ILE A 693 24.75 -5.17 47.50
CA ILE A 693 24.63 -3.73 47.73
C ILE A 693 25.06 -2.94 46.49
N GLN A 694 26.21 -3.26 45.89
CA GLN A 694 26.68 -2.63 44.65
C GLN A 694 25.69 -2.82 43.49
N ARG A 695 25.10 -4.02 43.36
CA ARG A 695 24.07 -4.30 42.34
C ARG A 695 22.78 -3.51 42.59
N TRP A 696 22.37 -3.36 43.85
CA TRP A 696 21.23 -2.54 44.24
C TRP A 696 21.48 -1.04 43.99
N ILE A 697 22.64 -0.51 44.37
CA ILE A 697 23.04 0.88 44.10
C ILE A 697 23.09 1.15 42.58
N ARG A 698 23.70 0.26 41.79
CA ARG A 698 23.73 0.36 40.33
C ARG A 698 22.31 0.35 39.73
N ALA A 699 21.42 -0.52 40.21
CA ALA A 699 20.02 -0.54 39.77
C ALA A 699 19.25 0.73 40.16
N LYS A 700 19.48 1.29 41.37
CA LYS A 700 18.89 2.54 41.84
C LYS A 700 19.36 3.74 41.00
N LEU A 701 20.65 3.83 40.71
CA LEU A 701 21.24 4.85 39.82
C LEU A 701 20.73 4.72 38.38
N GLN A 702 20.64 3.50 37.83
CA GLN A 702 20.09 3.27 36.50
C GLN A 702 18.60 3.66 36.43
N ARG A 703 17.83 3.42 37.48
CA ARG A 703 16.43 3.86 37.58
C ARG A 703 16.31 5.38 37.70
N LYS A 704 17.19 6.06 38.43
CA LYS A 704 17.26 7.54 38.49
C LYS A 704 17.53 8.13 37.09
N ARG A 705 18.58 7.67 36.42
CA ARG A 705 18.92 8.08 35.03
C ARG A 705 17.77 7.82 34.04
N TYR A 706 17.08 6.68 34.15
CA TYR A 706 15.91 6.38 33.32
C TYR A 706 14.74 7.36 33.57
N LEU A 707 14.50 7.77 34.82
CA LEU A 707 13.45 8.74 35.15
C LEU A 707 13.78 10.13 34.60
N GLU A 708 15.02 10.59 34.76
CA GLU A 708 15.53 11.86 34.18
C GLU A 708 15.43 11.86 32.64
N GLN A 709 15.87 10.78 31.99
CA GLN A 709 15.72 10.60 30.55
C GLN A 709 14.24 10.58 30.12
N ARG A 710 13.36 9.88 30.85
CA ARG A 710 11.92 9.86 30.57
C ARG A 710 11.29 11.25 30.71
N GLU A 711 11.70 12.04 31.69
CA GLU A 711 11.22 13.41 31.88
C GLU A 711 11.69 14.34 30.74
N SER A 712 12.97 14.26 30.35
CA SER A 712 13.49 15.03 29.20
C SER A 712 12.78 14.64 27.89
N ILE A 713 12.51 13.35 27.66
CA ILE A 713 11.72 12.86 26.53
C ILE A 713 10.29 13.41 26.58
N ILE A 714 9.65 13.49 27.76
CA ILE A 714 8.31 14.10 27.91
C ILE A 714 8.35 15.61 27.59
N LYS A 715 9.38 16.33 28.04
CA LYS A 715 9.59 17.75 27.70
C LYS A 715 9.74 17.94 26.18
N VAL A 716 10.60 17.15 25.52
CA VAL A 716 10.75 17.15 24.05
C VAL A 716 9.45 16.77 23.35
N GLN A 717 8.72 15.75 23.81
CA GLN A 717 7.43 15.37 23.24
C GLN A 717 6.37 16.46 23.36
N ARG A 718 6.36 17.25 24.45
CA ARG A 718 5.46 18.42 24.59
C ARG A 718 5.82 19.50 23.57
N VAL A 719 7.10 19.84 23.43
CA VAL A 719 7.58 20.82 22.42
C VAL A 719 7.24 20.37 21.00
N VAL A 720 7.51 19.10 20.66
CA VAL A 720 7.20 18.54 19.32
C VAL A 720 5.68 18.54 19.06
N LYS A 721 4.85 18.18 20.04
CA LYS A 721 3.38 18.28 19.91
C LYS A 721 2.91 19.72 19.72
N ALA A 722 3.46 20.68 20.46
CA ALA A 722 3.15 22.09 20.30
C ALA A 722 3.56 22.61 18.92
N TRP A 723 4.74 22.23 18.41
CA TRP A 723 5.19 22.55 17.06
C TRP A 723 4.28 21.95 15.98
N PHE A 724 3.88 20.68 16.10
CA PHE A 724 2.92 20.05 15.18
C PHE A 724 1.55 20.75 15.22
N HIS A 725 1.08 21.15 16.40
CA HIS A 725 -0.16 21.91 16.54
C HIS A 725 -0.05 23.30 15.90
N HIS A 726 1.06 24.02 16.10
CA HIS A 726 1.31 25.31 15.48
C HIS A 726 1.41 25.21 13.95
N ARG A 727 2.16 24.23 13.42
CA ARG A 727 2.22 23.93 11.98
C ARG A 727 0.85 23.59 11.40
N SER A 728 0.03 22.84 12.13
CA SER A 728 -1.34 22.50 11.72
C SER A 728 -2.26 23.73 11.72
N ARG A 729 -2.16 24.61 12.73
CA ARG A 729 -2.92 25.87 12.81
C ARG A 729 -2.49 26.87 11.74
N ALA A 730 -1.20 26.97 11.44
CA ALA A 730 -0.69 27.75 10.32
C ALA A 730 -1.22 27.21 8.98
N ALA A 731 -1.19 25.89 8.78
CA ALA A 731 -1.73 25.25 7.58
C ALA A 731 -3.25 25.51 7.41
N THR A 732 -4.05 25.43 8.47
CA THR A 732 -5.50 25.72 8.38
C THR A 732 -5.78 27.20 8.09
N VAL A 733 -5.01 28.13 8.66
CA VAL A 733 -5.10 29.57 8.33
C VAL A 733 -4.72 29.84 6.88
N ILE A 734 -3.60 29.28 6.40
CA ILE A 734 -3.16 29.42 5.00
C ILE A 734 -4.21 28.82 4.05
N GLN A 735 -4.74 27.62 4.34
CA GLN A 735 -5.80 26.99 3.54
C GLN A 735 -7.10 27.81 3.55
N HIS A 736 -7.48 28.41 4.68
CA HIS A 736 -8.64 29.29 4.76
C HIS A 736 -8.45 30.55 3.90
N MET A 737 -7.29 31.22 4.02
CA MET A 737 -6.97 32.41 3.22
C MET A 737 -6.87 32.10 1.73
N ALA A 738 -6.26 30.98 1.34
CA ALA A 738 -6.20 30.52 -0.04
C ALA A 738 -7.60 30.22 -0.61
N ARG A 739 -8.48 29.55 0.15
CA ARG A 739 -9.88 29.33 -0.25
C ARG A 739 -10.65 30.65 -0.39
N ARG A 740 -10.45 31.61 0.51
CA ARG A 740 -11.05 32.95 0.46
C ARG A 740 -10.53 33.79 -0.71
N PHE A 741 -9.25 33.65 -1.06
CA PHE A 741 -8.66 34.25 -2.25
C PHE A 741 -9.24 33.64 -3.53
N LEU A 742 -9.22 32.31 -3.68
CA LEU A 742 -9.80 31.61 -4.83
C LEU A 742 -11.29 31.91 -5.01
N LEU A 743 -12.05 32.08 -3.91
CA LEU A 743 -13.46 32.44 -3.97
C LEU A 743 -13.67 33.90 -4.41
N ARG A 744 -12.79 34.84 -4.00
CA ARG A 744 -12.74 36.20 -4.56
C ARG A 744 -12.42 36.19 -6.06
N CYS A 745 -11.35 35.51 -6.48
CA CYS A 745 -11.00 35.42 -7.89
C CYS A 745 -12.08 34.75 -8.75
N ARG A 746 -12.80 33.73 -8.22
CA ARG A 746 -13.98 33.15 -8.89
C ARG A 746 -15.13 34.15 -9.01
N LYS A 747 -15.41 34.93 -7.96
CA LYS A 747 -16.43 35.99 -7.98
C LYS A 747 -16.07 37.10 -8.97
N GLU A 748 -14.81 37.54 -8.99
CA GLU A 748 -14.29 38.54 -9.93
C GLU A 748 -14.35 38.03 -11.38
N LYS A 749 -13.91 36.80 -11.66
CA LYS A 749 -14.06 36.16 -12.98
C LYS A 749 -15.53 36.04 -13.39
N LEU A 750 -16.43 35.69 -12.48
CA LEU A 750 -17.87 35.64 -12.75
C LEU A 750 -18.44 37.04 -13.02
N GLN A 751 -18.05 38.06 -12.26
CA GLN A 751 -18.47 39.45 -12.48
C GLN A 751 -17.93 39.99 -13.80
N GLN A 752 -16.67 39.75 -14.15
CA GLN A 752 -16.11 40.09 -15.46
C GLN A 752 -16.79 39.33 -16.60
N GLY A 753 -17.15 38.05 -16.39
CA GLY A 753 -17.94 37.26 -17.33
C GLY A 753 -19.33 37.84 -17.55
N ILE A 754 -20.02 38.22 -16.48
CA ILE A 754 -21.33 38.89 -16.53
C ILE A 754 -21.21 40.25 -17.23
N ILE A 755 -20.20 41.06 -16.92
CA ILE A 755 -19.97 42.35 -17.58
C ILE A 755 -19.68 42.17 -19.07
N LYS A 756 -18.86 41.17 -19.45
CA LYS A 756 -18.60 40.81 -20.86
C LYS A 756 -19.86 40.33 -21.56
N ALA A 757 -20.66 39.46 -20.95
CA ALA A 757 -21.94 39.00 -21.50
C ALA A 757 -22.95 40.16 -21.65
N GLN A 758 -23.03 41.05 -20.66
CA GLN A 758 -23.86 42.27 -20.73
C GLN A 758 -23.37 43.24 -21.81
N ALA A 759 -22.05 43.42 -21.99
CA ALA A 759 -21.48 44.24 -23.04
C ALA A 759 -21.69 43.63 -24.43
N LEU A 760 -21.54 42.31 -24.57
CA LEU A 760 -21.84 41.56 -25.80
C LEU A 760 -23.33 41.64 -26.15
N TRP A 761 -24.23 41.50 -25.16
CA TRP A 761 -25.67 41.62 -25.35
C TRP A 761 -26.09 43.06 -25.68
N ARG A 762 -25.56 44.07 -24.97
CA ARG A 762 -25.78 45.49 -25.31
C ARG A 762 -25.29 45.81 -26.72
N GLY A 763 -24.11 45.31 -27.10
CA GLY A 763 -23.58 45.46 -28.44
C GLY A 763 -24.38 44.69 -29.51
N HIS A 764 -24.86 43.48 -29.21
CA HIS A 764 -25.71 42.70 -30.12
C HIS A 764 -27.07 43.37 -30.31
N SER A 765 -27.72 43.79 -29.23
CA SER A 765 -29.00 44.52 -29.27
C SER A 765 -28.85 45.86 -29.98
N SER A 766 -27.81 46.64 -29.67
CA SER A 766 -27.49 47.87 -30.40
C SER A 766 -27.31 47.62 -31.90
N ARG A 767 -26.54 46.60 -32.31
CA ARG A 767 -26.41 46.20 -33.72
C ARG A 767 -27.75 45.78 -34.33
N LYS A 768 -28.55 44.96 -33.64
CA LYS A 768 -29.87 44.52 -34.12
C LYS A 768 -30.85 45.68 -34.34
N PHE A 769 -30.79 46.73 -33.52
CA PHE A 769 -31.67 47.90 -33.63
C PHE A 769 -31.10 49.07 -34.46
N HIS A 770 -29.80 49.10 -34.78
CA HIS A 770 -29.14 50.23 -35.47
C HIS A 770 -28.27 49.78 -36.66
N ASP A 771 -28.55 48.61 -37.24
CA ASP A 771 -27.84 48.11 -38.42
C ASP A 771 -28.22 48.91 -39.67
N THR A 772 -27.43 49.95 -39.96
CA THR A 772 -27.52 50.70 -41.22
C THR A 772 -26.98 49.86 -42.39
N SER A 773 -27.50 50.08 -43.60
CA SER A 773 -27.06 49.38 -44.83
C SER A 773 -25.53 49.36 -45.03
N LYS A 774 -24.86 50.47 -44.68
CA LYS A 774 -23.39 50.60 -44.71
C LYS A 774 -22.67 49.63 -43.73
N VAL A 775 -23.25 49.34 -42.57
CA VAL A 775 -22.71 48.37 -41.60
C VAL A 775 -22.97 46.93 -42.06
N ILE A 776 -24.12 46.67 -42.68
CA ILE A 776 -24.46 45.35 -43.25
C ILE A 776 -23.52 45.01 -44.42
N SER A 777 -23.28 45.93 -45.35
CA SER A 777 -22.36 45.72 -46.48
C SER A 777 -20.90 45.53 -46.04
N ILE A 778 -20.42 46.29 -45.04
CA ILE A 778 -19.11 46.06 -44.41
C ILE A 778 -19.03 44.65 -43.80
N ARG A 779 -20.08 44.20 -43.11
CA ARG A 779 -20.14 42.85 -42.50
C ARG A 779 -20.16 41.75 -43.56
N HIS A 780 -20.84 41.95 -44.68
CA HIS A 780 -20.83 41.02 -45.80
C HIS A 780 -19.44 40.93 -46.44
N ARG A 781 -18.79 42.07 -46.72
CA ARG A 781 -17.39 42.14 -47.19
C ARG A 781 -16.42 41.43 -46.24
N LEU A 782 -16.54 41.66 -44.93
CA LEU A 782 -15.68 41.01 -43.93
C LEU A 782 -15.89 39.49 -43.90
N ARG A 783 -17.14 39.02 -44.04
CA ARG A 783 -17.45 37.58 -44.15
C ARG A 783 -16.90 36.95 -45.43
N LYS A 784 -16.95 37.68 -46.56
CA LYS A 784 -16.38 37.24 -47.84
C LYS A 784 -14.85 37.08 -47.71
N VAL A 785 -14.15 38.14 -47.28
CA VAL A 785 -12.70 38.12 -47.05
C VAL A 785 -12.28 37.04 -46.05
N ASN A 786 -13.02 36.84 -44.95
CA ASN A 786 -12.71 35.78 -43.98
C ASN A 786 -12.94 34.34 -44.50
N ARG A 787 -13.73 34.15 -45.57
CA ARG A 787 -13.87 32.84 -46.26
C ARG A 787 -12.79 32.62 -47.31
N GLU A 788 -12.29 33.70 -47.90
CA GLU A 788 -11.30 33.69 -49.00
C GLU A 788 -9.86 33.66 -48.49
N ALA A 789 -9.62 34.03 -47.21
CA ALA A 789 -8.28 34.07 -46.61
C ALA A 789 -7.63 32.68 -46.48
N LYS A 790 -6.48 32.50 -47.15
CA LYS A 790 -5.66 31.28 -47.11
C LYS A 790 -4.54 31.36 -46.07
N GLU A 791 -3.84 30.26 -45.82
CA GLU A 791 -2.61 30.26 -45.00
C GLU A 791 -1.51 31.16 -45.60
N GLU A 792 -1.40 31.20 -46.93
CA GLU A 792 -0.56 32.12 -47.70
C GLU A 792 -0.92 33.60 -47.47
N ASP A 793 -2.15 33.91 -47.05
CA ASP A 793 -2.56 35.28 -46.74
C ASP A 793 -2.01 35.82 -45.43
N LYS A 794 -1.42 34.96 -44.58
CA LYS A 794 -0.78 35.39 -43.34
C LYS A 794 0.40 36.29 -43.63
N LEU A 795 0.54 37.33 -42.81
CA LEU A 795 1.56 38.37 -42.97
C LEU A 795 2.97 37.78 -43.08
N CYS A 796 3.32 36.78 -42.27
CA CYS A 796 4.62 36.11 -42.31
C CYS A 796 4.88 35.35 -43.63
N HIS A 797 3.87 34.68 -44.21
CA HIS A 797 4.01 34.01 -45.50
C HIS A 797 4.14 35.02 -46.64
N LYS A 798 3.37 36.13 -46.62
CA LYS A 798 3.55 37.24 -47.57
C LYS A 798 4.90 37.92 -47.45
N THR A 799 5.46 38.04 -46.24
CA THR A 799 6.85 38.51 -46.05
C THR A 799 7.82 37.53 -46.69
N LYS A 800 7.69 36.22 -46.43
CA LYS A 800 8.60 35.21 -46.98
C LYS A 800 8.60 35.16 -48.52
N THR A 801 7.42 35.17 -49.16
CA THR A 801 7.32 35.17 -50.63
C THR A 801 7.75 36.50 -51.25
N ALA A 802 7.53 37.62 -50.57
CA ALA A 802 8.07 38.90 -51.01
C ALA A 802 9.60 38.98 -50.87
N LEU A 803 10.20 38.32 -49.86
CA LEU A 803 11.66 38.23 -49.73
C LEU A 803 12.28 37.37 -50.84
N SER A 804 11.71 36.20 -51.15
CA SER A 804 12.20 35.38 -52.28
C SER A 804 12.09 36.15 -53.60
N TYR A 805 10.96 36.79 -53.89
CA TYR A 805 10.83 37.64 -55.08
C TYR A 805 11.78 38.86 -55.11
N LEU A 806 12.21 39.38 -53.97
CA LEU A 806 13.18 40.49 -53.91
C LEU A 806 14.64 40.03 -54.10
N LEU A 807 14.95 38.81 -53.65
CA LEU A 807 16.31 38.26 -53.66
C LEU A 807 16.63 37.46 -54.93
N GLU A 808 15.65 36.76 -55.51
CA GLU A 808 15.85 35.79 -56.60
C GLU A 808 15.46 36.35 -57.99
N TYR A 809 14.61 37.38 -58.07
CA TYR A 809 14.01 37.82 -59.34
C TYR A 809 14.33 39.28 -59.69
N HIS A 810 14.89 39.49 -60.88
CA HIS A 810 15.21 40.83 -61.41
C HIS A 810 14.04 41.51 -62.16
N ASN A 811 12.86 40.89 -62.22
CA ASN A 811 11.71 41.43 -62.95
C ASN A 811 11.03 42.59 -62.18
N TYR A 812 10.94 43.74 -62.85
CA TYR A 812 10.37 44.98 -62.35
C TYR A 812 9.01 44.84 -61.63
N ALA A 813 8.08 44.08 -62.23
CA ALA A 813 6.73 43.92 -61.68
C ALA A 813 6.74 43.09 -60.38
N HIS A 814 7.60 42.08 -60.31
CA HIS A 814 7.76 41.22 -59.15
C HIS A 814 8.44 41.96 -58.00
N ILE A 815 9.50 42.73 -58.28
CA ILE A 815 10.16 43.60 -57.30
C ILE A 815 9.18 44.64 -56.74
N LEU A 816 8.39 45.29 -57.60
CA LEU A 816 7.39 46.29 -57.17
C LEU A 816 6.30 45.66 -56.27
N MET A 817 5.83 44.44 -56.58
CA MET A 817 4.87 43.70 -55.76
C MET A 817 5.49 43.26 -54.43
N ALA A 818 6.72 42.75 -54.46
CA ALA A 818 7.50 42.38 -53.28
C ALA A 818 7.63 43.57 -52.31
N LEU A 819 8.09 44.72 -52.81
CA LEU A 819 8.26 45.92 -51.99
C LEU A 819 6.93 46.46 -51.42
N LYS A 820 5.80 46.35 -52.15
CA LYS A 820 4.46 46.68 -51.61
C LYS A 820 4.06 45.78 -50.43
N ASN A 821 4.35 44.48 -50.53
CA ASN A 821 4.10 43.53 -49.46
C ASN A 821 5.05 43.75 -48.26
N LEU A 822 6.34 43.98 -48.50
CA LEU A 822 7.33 44.26 -47.44
C LEU A 822 7.08 45.59 -46.73
N GLU A 823 6.64 46.65 -47.43
CA GLU A 823 6.22 47.91 -46.80
C GLU A 823 5.08 47.66 -45.82
N THR A 824 4.07 46.89 -46.26
CA THR A 824 2.91 46.57 -45.42
C THR A 824 3.28 45.66 -44.24
N ALA A 825 4.16 44.68 -44.45
CA ALA A 825 4.62 43.78 -43.40
C ALA A 825 5.45 44.49 -42.33
N THR A 826 6.50 45.23 -42.74
CA THR A 826 7.37 46.01 -41.82
C THR A 826 6.62 47.13 -41.09
N ARG A 827 5.53 47.65 -41.68
CA ARG A 827 4.65 48.62 -41.00
C ARG A 827 3.75 47.99 -39.93
N LEU A 828 3.42 46.70 -40.04
CA LEU A 828 2.41 46.03 -39.21
C LEU A 828 2.98 45.09 -38.14
N SER A 829 4.20 44.58 -38.30
CA SER A 829 4.82 43.61 -37.38
C SER A 829 6.32 43.89 -37.22
N PRO A 830 6.83 44.10 -35.97
CA PRO A 830 8.27 44.20 -35.73
C PRO A 830 9.00 42.87 -35.99
N GLU A 831 8.33 41.73 -35.83
CA GLU A 831 8.89 40.42 -36.18
C GLU A 831 9.18 40.33 -37.68
N CYS A 832 8.35 40.93 -38.53
CA CYS A 832 8.62 41.04 -39.97
C CYS A 832 9.83 41.95 -40.29
N CYS A 833 10.10 42.96 -39.46
CA CYS A 833 11.33 43.76 -39.57
C CYS A 833 12.58 42.92 -39.24
N GLU A 834 12.55 42.18 -38.13
CA GLU A 834 13.64 41.26 -37.75
C GLU A 834 13.88 40.19 -38.82
N HIS A 835 12.81 39.58 -39.37
CA HIS A 835 12.93 38.60 -40.45
C HIS A 835 13.50 39.18 -41.76
N LEU A 836 13.14 40.41 -42.15
CA LEU A 836 13.71 41.06 -43.33
C LEU A 836 15.21 41.29 -43.14
N VAL A 837 15.63 41.85 -42.01
CA VAL A 837 17.05 42.08 -41.70
C VAL A 837 17.84 40.78 -41.69
N ASN A 838 17.33 39.74 -41.01
CA ASN A 838 17.98 38.43 -40.94
C ASN A 838 18.09 37.71 -42.29
N SER A 839 17.30 38.11 -43.30
CA SER A 839 17.40 37.58 -44.67
C SER A 839 18.45 38.26 -45.54
N GLY A 840 19.18 39.26 -45.02
CA GLY A 840 20.17 40.05 -45.78
C GLY A 840 19.56 41.05 -46.77
N ALA A 841 18.23 41.07 -46.93
CA ALA A 841 17.52 41.89 -47.90
C ALA A 841 17.77 43.40 -47.77
N THR A 842 18.23 43.90 -46.61
CA THR A 842 18.61 45.31 -46.42
C THR A 842 19.66 45.75 -47.44
N ARG A 843 20.68 44.93 -47.73
CA ARG A 843 21.71 45.22 -48.75
C ARG A 843 21.07 45.28 -50.14
N THR A 844 20.23 44.30 -50.48
CA THR A 844 19.50 44.25 -51.76
C THR A 844 18.59 45.47 -51.96
N VAL A 845 17.92 45.97 -50.91
CA VAL A 845 17.10 47.18 -50.97
C VAL A 845 17.95 48.42 -51.28
N PHE A 846 19.13 48.58 -50.67
CA PHE A 846 20.05 49.68 -51.02
C PHE A 846 20.62 49.52 -52.45
N THR A 847 20.96 48.31 -52.88
CA THR A 847 21.40 48.03 -54.26
C THR A 847 20.30 48.39 -55.28
N LEU A 848 19.04 48.04 -55.00
CA LEU A 848 17.88 48.40 -55.83
C LEU A 848 17.63 49.90 -55.87
N ILE A 849 17.89 50.63 -54.78
CA ILE A 849 17.83 52.09 -54.78
C ILE A 849 18.89 52.68 -55.73
N ARG A 850 20.12 52.15 -55.70
CA ARG A 850 21.24 52.61 -56.56
C ARG A 850 21.03 52.30 -58.03
N SER A 851 20.40 51.17 -58.36
CA SER A 851 20.10 50.78 -59.76
C SER A 851 18.85 51.44 -60.34
N CYS A 852 18.02 52.09 -59.52
CA CYS A 852 16.82 52.78 -59.97
C CYS A 852 17.13 54.18 -60.54
N ASN A 853 16.49 54.51 -61.67
CA ASN A 853 16.66 55.79 -62.34
C ASN A 853 15.50 56.78 -62.05
N ARG A 854 15.41 57.88 -62.81
CA ARG A 854 14.36 58.90 -62.66
C ARG A 854 13.03 58.56 -63.36
N SER A 855 12.83 57.33 -63.86
CA SER A 855 11.54 56.92 -64.44
C SER A 855 10.42 56.85 -63.38
N VAL A 856 9.16 57.01 -63.79
CA VAL A 856 8.01 56.95 -62.86
C VAL A 856 7.93 55.61 -62.12
N PRO A 857 8.14 54.44 -62.75
CA PRO A 857 8.23 53.17 -62.03
C PRO A 857 9.40 53.10 -61.06
N SER A 858 10.55 53.73 -61.36
CA SER A 858 11.73 53.75 -60.49
C SER A 858 11.55 54.65 -59.29
N MET A 859 10.84 55.78 -59.44
CA MET A 859 10.37 56.56 -58.31
C MET A 859 9.46 55.75 -57.37
N GLU A 860 8.60 54.88 -57.88
CA GLU A 860 7.75 54.02 -57.03
C GLU A 860 8.54 52.96 -56.27
N ILE A 861 9.50 52.29 -56.93
CA ILE A 861 10.41 51.34 -56.26
C ILE A 861 11.22 52.05 -55.16
N ILE A 862 11.86 53.18 -55.47
CA ILE A 862 12.62 53.99 -54.50
C ILE A 862 11.72 54.44 -53.33
N THR A 863 10.50 54.93 -53.61
CA THR A 863 9.56 55.36 -52.56
C THR A 863 9.21 54.22 -51.60
N LEU A 864 8.96 53.02 -52.12
CA LEU A 864 8.64 51.84 -51.30
C LEU A 864 9.87 51.32 -50.56
N ALA A 865 11.02 51.26 -51.21
CA ALA A 865 12.30 50.85 -50.63
C ALA A 865 12.70 51.74 -49.44
N ILE A 866 12.69 53.07 -49.61
CA ILE A 866 12.95 54.01 -48.50
C ILE A 866 11.86 53.87 -47.42
N GLN A 867 10.59 53.64 -47.78
CA GLN A 867 9.54 53.45 -46.78
C GLN A 867 9.71 52.15 -45.96
N VAL A 868 10.24 51.08 -46.56
CA VAL A 868 10.67 49.85 -45.86
C VAL A 868 11.83 50.17 -44.92
N LEU A 869 12.92 50.75 -45.41
CA LEU A 869 14.10 51.13 -44.60
C LEU A 869 13.72 52.06 -43.42
N LEU A 870 12.78 52.97 -43.63
CA LEU A 870 12.25 53.89 -42.62
C LEU A 870 11.28 53.21 -41.62
N ASN A 871 10.69 52.06 -41.96
CA ASN A 871 9.98 51.22 -41.00
C ASN A 871 10.96 50.37 -40.18
N LEU A 872 12.02 49.82 -40.79
CA LEU A 872 13.10 49.11 -40.09
C LEU A 872 13.84 50.02 -39.09
N SER A 873 14.17 51.24 -39.52
CA SER A 873 14.91 52.20 -38.69
C SER A 873 14.09 52.75 -37.52
N LYS A 874 12.76 52.61 -37.55
CA LYS A 874 11.87 52.95 -36.42
C LYS A 874 11.84 51.89 -35.32
N TYR A 875 12.55 50.77 -35.51
CA TYR A 875 12.65 49.71 -34.52
C TYR A 875 14.10 49.53 -34.07
N ASN A 876 14.34 49.75 -32.77
CA ASN A 876 15.69 49.88 -32.21
C ASN A 876 16.60 48.65 -32.37
N LYS A 877 16.07 47.46 -32.71
CA LYS A 877 16.91 46.28 -33.00
C LYS A 877 17.41 46.22 -34.45
N THR A 878 16.72 46.88 -35.37
CA THR A 878 16.97 46.77 -36.83
C THR A 878 17.59 48.03 -37.41
N ILE A 879 17.57 49.15 -36.68
CA ILE A 879 18.17 50.42 -37.09
C ILE A 879 19.68 50.31 -37.37
N ASP A 880 20.44 49.59 -36.54
CA ASP A 880 21.89 49.47 -36.69
C ASP A 880 22.26 48.77 -38.00
N THR A 881 21.57 47.67 -38.32
CA THR A 881 21.74 46.94 -39.59
C THR A 881 21.31 47.70 -40.85
N VAL A 882 20.61 48.83 -40.71
CA VAL A 882 20.31 49.75 -41.83
C VAL A 882 21.42 50.79 -42.00
N TYR A 883 22.06 51.20 -40.90
CA TYR A 883 23.21 52.10 -40.90
C TYR A 883 24.48 51.41 -41.40
N GLU A 884 24.74 50.18 -40.93
CA GLU A 884 25.94 49.38 -41.24
C GLU A 884 26.04 48.90 -42.70
N VAL A 885 25.02 49.13 -43.54
CA VAL A 885 25.13 48.86 -44.98
C VAL A 885 26.14 49.84 -45.60
N GLU A 886 27.11 49.28 -46.31
CA GLU A 886 28.11 49.99 -47.11
C GLU A 886 27.46 51.12 -47.94
N ASP A 887 27.97 52.35 -47.78
CA ASP A 887 27.50 53.61 -48.38
C ASP A 887 26.00 53.92 -48.20
N SER A 888 25.38 53.45 -47.10
CA SER A 888 23.99 53.75 -46.74
C SER A 888 23.70 55.26 -46.69
N VAL A 889 24.54 56.03 -46.00
CA VAL A 889 24.42 57.48 -45.85
C VAL A 889 24.60 58.19 -47.18
N ASP A 890 25.68 57.89 -47.91
CA ASP A 890 25.99 58.53 -49.19
C ASP A 890 24.89 58.28 -50.24
N THR A 891 24.32 57.08 -50.28
CA THR A 891 23.18 56.75 -51.16
C THR A 891 21.93 57.59 -50.83
N LEU A 892 21.69 57.86 -49.55
CA LEU A 892 20.58 58.74 -49.15
C LEU A 892 20.87 60.21 -49.46
N LEU A 893 22.14 60.65 -49.38
CA LEU A 893 22.55 61.98 -49.83
C LEU A 893 22.45 62.15 -51.36
N ASP A 894 22.75 61.11 -52.12
CA ASP A 894 22.53 61.06 -53.57
C ASP A 894 21.05 61.20 -53.90
N LEU A 895 20.17 60.47 -53.22
CA LEU A 895 18.73 60.61 -53.36
C LEU A 895 18.23 62.02 -53.04
N LEU A 896 18.76 62.67 -51.98
CA LEU A 896 18.43 64.07 -51.68
C LEU A 896 18.90 65.03 -52.77
N GLN A 897 20.08 64.81 -53.35
CA GLN A 897 20.60 65.62 -54.44
C GLN A 897 19.81 65.41 -55.76
N ILE A 898 19.39 64.17 -56.04
CA ILE A 898 18.65 63.77 -57.24
C ILE A 898 17.20 64.28 -57.20
N TYR A 899 16.50 64.14 -56.07
CA TYR A 899 15.06 64.40 -55.95
C TYR A 899 14.70 65.77 -55.34
N ARG A 900 15.62 66.75 -55.38
CA ARG A 900 15.43 68.15 -54.91
C ARG A 900 14.50 69.03 -55.78
N GLU A 901 13.74 68.44 -56.70
CA GLU A 901 12.97 69.14 -57.76
C GLU A 901 11.56 68.56 -57.91
N LYS A 902 10.49 69.30 -58.23
CA LYS A 902 10.19 70.75 -58.20
C LYS A 902 8.66 70.84 -58.30
N ALA A 903 7.96 71.49 -57.36
CA ALA A 903 6.49 71.51 -57.37
C ALA A 903 5.93 72.24 -58.61
N GLY A 904 5.10 71.55 -59.39
CA GLY A 904 4.50 72.09 -60.63
C GLY A 904 4.01 71.00 -61.59
N ASP A 905 4.80 69.92 -61.73
CA ASP A 905 4.39 68.72 -62.47
C ASP A 905 3.59 67.75 -61.59
N LYS A 906 2.66 67.00 -62.18
CA LYS A 906 1.97 65.88 -61.50
C LYS A 906 2.93 64.76 -61.06
N VAL A 907 4.17 64.77 -61.55
CA VAL A 907 5.26 63.85 -61.16
C VAL A 907 6.01 64.34 -59.91
N ALA A 908 5.94 65.64 -59.59
CA ALA A 908 6.68 66.26 -58.49
C ALA A 908 6.29 65.72 -57.11
N ASP A 909 5.03 65.33 -56.92
CA ASP A 909 4.54 64.76 -55.66
C ASP A 909 5.25 63.42 -55.32
N LYS A 910 5.62 62.63 -56.33
CA LYS A 910 6.40 61.39 -56.14
C LYS A 910 7.85 61.71 -55.78
N GLY A 911 8.49 62.67 -56.47
CA GLY A 911 9.86 63.13 -56.16
C GLY A 911 9.99 63.75 -54.77
N GLY A 912 9.07 64.63 -54.38
CA GLY A 912 9.04 65.24 -53.05
C GLY A 912 8.80 64.23 -51.92
N SER A 913 8.02 63.17 -52.18
CA SER A 913 7.85 62.02 -51.27
C SER A 913 9.17 61.26 -51.04
N ILE A 914 9.98 61.06 -52.08
CA ILE A 914 11.31 60.43 -51.96
C ILE A 914 12.24 61.31 -51.13
N PHE A 915 12.35 62.60 -51.46
CA PHE A 915 13.21 63.55 -50.75
C PHE A 915 12.87 63.65 -49.25
N THR A 916 11.58 63.84 -48.92
CA THR A 916 11.14 63.95 -47.52
C THR A 916 11.39 62.65 -46.73
N LYS A 917 11.14 61.48 -47.33
CA LYS A 917 11.41 60.18 -46.69
C LYS A 917 12.90 59.92 -46.50
N ALA A 918 13.75 60.29 -47.46
CA ALA A 918 15.21 60.18 -47.32
C ALA A 918 15.74 61.09 -46.20
N CYS A 919 15.28 62.34 -46.12
CA CYS A 919 15.59 63.24 -44.99
C CYS A 919 15.20 62.62 -43.64
N PHE A 920 14.00 62.06 -43.52
CA PHE A 920 13.57 61.41 -42.28
C PHE A 920 14.35 60.15 -41.93
N LEU A 921 14.76 59.36 -42.93
CA LEU A 921 15.58 58.18 -42.71
C LEU A 921 16.96 58.59 -42.17
N LEU A 922 17.60 59.59 -42.78
CA LEU A 922 18.85 60.18 -42.29
C LEU A 922 18.70 60.75 -40.87
N VAL A 923 17.64 61.50 -40.58
CA VAL A 923 17.36 62.01 -39.21
C VAL A 923 17.33 60.88 -38.18
N ILE A 924 16.69 59.75 -38.50
CA ILE A 924 16.57 58.62 -37.58
C ILE A 924 17.92 57.91 -37.42
N LEU A 925 18.65 57.66 -38.51
CA LEU A 925 19.94 56.96 -38.49
C LEU A 925 21.03 57.73 -37.73
N VAL A 926 20.94 59.07 -37.69
CA VAL A 926 21.95 59.93 -37.06
C VAL A 926 21.44 60.60 -35.77
N GLN A 927 20.33 60.11 -35.19
CA GLN A 927 19.77 60.63 -33.93
C GLN A 927 20.59 60.23 -32.68
N ASP A 928 21.40 59.17 -32.79
CA ASP A 928 22.20 58.59 -31.71
C ASP A 928 23.60 59.23 -31.68
N GLU A 929 24.03 59.76 -30.54
CA GLU A 929 25.26 60.57 -30.40
C GLU A 929 26.52 59.84 -30.92
N GLY A 930 26.60 58.51 -30.75
CA GLY A 930 27.71 57.71 -31.29
C GLY A 930 27.73 57.64 -32.83
N ARG A 931 26.55 57.53 -33.45
CA ARG A 931 26.39 57.51 -34.92
C ARG A 931 26.46 58.90 -35.53
N ALA A 932 26.07 59.93 -34.78
CA ALA A 932 26.33 61.31 -35.13
C ALA A 932 27.84 61.55 -35.27
N MET A 933 28.64 61.18 -34.26
CA MET A 933 30.10 61.36 -34.34
C MET A 933 30.75 60.62 -35.52
N VAL A 934 30.35 59.37 -35.81
CA VAL A 934 30.90 58.60 -36.95
C VAL A 934 30.37 59.09 -38.31
N GLY A 935 29.09 59.49 -38.41
CA GLY A 935 28.50 59.99 -39.65
C GLY A 935 28.92 61.43 -40.00
N ILE A 936 29.19 62.27 -38.99
CA ILE A 936 29.63 63.66 -39.15
C ILE A 936 31.15 63.74 -39.39
N SER A 937 31.95 62.74 -38.97
CA SER A 937 33.40 62.74 -39.18
C SER A 937 33.82 62.69 -40.65
N ARG A 938 32.97 62.17 -41.55
CA ARG A 938 33.07 62.40 -43.00
C ARG A 938 32.72 63.86 -43.29
N MET A 939 33.70 64.78 -43.23
CA MET A 939 33.53 66.22 -43.50
C MET A 939 32.79 66.52 -44.82
N SER A 940 32.94 65.65 -45.83
CA SER A 940 32.21 65.75 -47.09
C SER A 940 30.69 65.62 -46.94
N ALA A 941 30.19 64.82 -45.99
CA ALA A 941 28.77 64.58 -45.79
C ALA A 941 28.06 65.82 -45.18
N SER A 942 28.68 66.49 -44.21
CA SER A 942 28.15 67.72 -43.61
C SER A 942 28.09 68.86 -44.64
N ASP A 943 29.13 69.01 -45.48
CA ASP A 943 29.14 70.00 -46.57
C ASP A 943 28.08 69.73 -47.63
N ARG A 944 27.88 68.45 -48.01
CA ARG A 944 26.78 68.04 -48.91
C ARG A 944 25.42 68.40 -48.33
N ILE A 945 25.16 68.10 -47.06
CA ILE A 945 23.88 68.44 -46.38
C ILE A 945 23.67 69.96 -46.32
N CYS A 946 24.69 70.72 -45.93
CA CYS A 946 24.66 72.18 -45.91
C CYS A 946 24.40 72.78 -47.30
N SER A 947 25.01 72.23 -48.34
CA SER A 947 24.78 72.63 -49.74
C SER A 947 23.33 72.38 -50.17
N ILE A 948 22.81 71.17 -49.96
CA ILE A 948 21.42 70.81 -50.30
C ILE A 948 20.43 71.68 -49.51
N TYR A 949 20.71 71.97 -48.22
CA TYR A 949 19.90 72.89 -47.41
C TYR A 949 19.86 74.31 -47.99
N ARG A 950 21.02 74.91 -48.28
CA ARG A 950 21.12 76.27 -48.86
C ARG A 950 20.38 76.36 -50.18
N LEU A 951 20.51 75.35 -51.04
CA LEU A 951 19.81 75.26 -52.32
C LEU A 951 18.29 75.14 -52.15
N THR A 952 17.81 74.25 -51.27
CA THR A 952 16.38 74.08 -50.97
C THR A 952 15.77 75.36 -50.38
N MET A 953 16.46 76.02 -49.45
CA MET A 953 16.00 77.29 -48.88
C MET A 953 15.95 78.42 -49.93
N ARG A 954 16.97 78.55 -50.79
CA ARG A 954 17.00 79.55 -51.88
C ARG A 954 15.81 79.32 -52.82
N LYS A 955 15.55 78.07 -53.20
CA LYS A 955 14.44 77.68 -54.09
C LYS A 955 13.07 77.98 -53.47
N TYR A 956 12.87 77.65 -52.19
CA TYR A 956 11.62 77.98 -51.47
C TYR A 956 11.34 79.48 -51.42
N LYS A 957 12.38 80.32 -51.20
CA LYS A 957 12.24 81.79 -51.25
C LYS A 957 11.79 82.26 -52.64
N MET A 958 12.35 81.71 -53.72
CA MET A 958 11.95 82.01 -55.11
C MET A 958 10.52 81.56 -55.42
N ASP A 959 10.11 80.36 -55.01
CA ASP A 959 8.77 79.86 -55.29
C ASP A 959 7.69 80.59 -54.47
N ALA A 960 7.99 81.01 -53.23
CA ALA A 960 7.15 81.89 -52.43
C ALA A 960 6.99 83.30 -53.06
N GLN A 961 8.03 83.82 -53.74
CA GLN A 961 7.92 85.04 -54.54
C GLN A 961 7.04 84.81 -55.78
N ARG A 962 7.25 83.70 -56.50
CA ARG A 962 6.42 83.33 -57.67
C ARG A 962 4.95 83.13 -57.33
N THR A 963 4.62 82.56 -56.17
CA THR A 963 3.22 82.46 -55.72
C THR A 963 2.62 83.82 -55.39
N LYS A 964 3.38 84.72 -54.76
CA LYS A 964 2.93 86.11 -54.54
C LYS A 964 2.71 86.86 -55.87
N VAL A 965 3.56 86.65 -56.88
CA VAL A 965 3.38 87.22 -58.22
C VAL A 965 2.16 86.64 -58.92
N LYS A 966 1.95 85.32 -58.91
CA LYS A 966 0.73 84.68 -59.44
C LYS A 966 -0.54 85.13 -58.70
N GLN A 967 -0.48 85.30 -57.38
CA GLN A 967 -1.60 85.85 -56.61
C GLN A 967 -1.89 87.30 -56.99
N LYS A 968 -0.86 88.15 -57.19
CA LYS A 968 -1.06 89.51 -57.71
C LYS A 968 -1.67 89.52 -59.11
N MET A 969 -1.20 88.68 -60.04
CA MET A 969 -1.77 88.54 -61.38
C MET A 969 -3.23 88.04 -61.36
N ASN A 970 -3.56 87.10 -60.49
CA ASN A 970 -4.94 86.63 -60.33
C ASN A 970 -5.86 87.68 -59.68
N VAL A 971 -5.32 88.51 -58.77
CA VAL A 971 -6.04 89.64 -58.15
C VAL A 971 -6.34 90.75 -59.18
N SER A 972 -5.48 90.95 -60.19
CA SER A 972 -5.78 91.86 -61.31
C SER A 972 -6.78 91.29 -62.34
N LEU A 973 -7.05 89.99 -62.33
CA LEU A 973 -7.95 89.33 -63.29
C LEU A 973 -9.33 88.97 -62.72
N ASN A 974 -9.45 88.72 -61.41
CA ASN A 974 -10.71 88.35 -60.76
C ASN A 974 -10.97 89.23 -59.54
N GLY A 975 -11.76 90.29 -59.73
CA GLY A 975 -12.13 91.27 -58.70
C GLY A 975 -13.17 90.75 -57.68
N SER A 976 -12.89 89.65 -56.98
CA SER A 976 -13.73 89.18 -55.87
C SER A 976 -12.93 88.80 -54.62
N PHE A 977 -13.21 89.49 -53.52
CA PHE A 977 -12.57 89.28 -52.22
C PHE A 977 -13.21 88.11 -51.46
N LEU A 978 -12.59 86.93 -51.52
CA LEU A 978 -12.75 85.90 -50.51
C LEU A 978 -11.38 85.47 -49.98
N PRO A 979 -11.04 85.74 -48.70
CA PRO A 979 -9.78 85.31 -48.13
C PRO A 979 -9.77 83.78 -47.99
N GLN A 980 -8.98 83.11 -48.83
CA GLN A 980 -8.78 81.66 -48.75
C GLN A 980 -8.16 81.33 -47.38
N ALA A 981 -8.79 80.41 -46.65
CA ALA A 981 -8.49 80.16 -45.25
C ALA A 981 -7.00 79.83 -45.01
N THR A 982 -6.34 80.62 -44.15
CA THR A 982 -4.97 80.33 -43.68
C THR A 982 -4.90 78.90 -43.12
N PRO A 983 -4.01 78.02 -43.62
CA PRO A 983 -3.81 76.72 -43.02
C PRO A 983 -3.25 76.91 -41.61
N GLN A 984 -3.93 76.35 -40.61
CA GLN A 984 -3.47 76.39 -39.22
C GLN A 984 -2.04 75.84 -39.13
N LYS A 985 -1.09 76.65 -38.66
CA LYS A 985 0.25 76.20 -38.24
C LYS A 985 0.09 75.21 -37.09
N SER A 986 0.01 73.92 -37.38
CA SER A 986 -0.04 72.90 -36.34
C SER A 986 1.33 72.77 -35.67
N LYS A 987 1.39 73.07 -34.37
CA LYS A 987 2.57 72.86 -33.54
C LYS A 987 3.10 71.44 -33.72
N PHE A 988 4.40 71.33 -33.95
CA PHE A 988 5.11 70.08 -34.08
C PHE A 988 5.42 69.51 -32.68
N VAL A 989 5.12 68.23 -32.48
CA VAL A 989 5.54 67.44 -31.31
C VAL A 989 6.02 66.10 -31.85
N PRO A 990 7.29 65.70 -31.65
CA PRO A 990 7.77 64.40 -32.08
C PRO A 990 7.24 63.30 -31.14
N ASP A 991 6.10 62.68 -31.49
CA ASP A 991 5.64 61.44 -30.85
C ASP A 991 6.34 60.24 -31.51
N TRP A 992 7.50 59.85 -30.96
CA TRP A 992 8.30 58.70 -31.41
C TRP A 992 7.83 57.37 -30.78
N VAL A 993 6.51 57.14 -30.76
CA VAL A 993 5.91 55.90 -30.25
C VAL A 993 4.92 55.35 -31.28
N LEU A 994 4.96 54.03 -31.48
CA LEU A 994 4.12 53.27 -32.42
C LEU A 994 2.63 53.23 -32.01
N GLN A 995 1.99 54.39 -31.87
CA GLN A 995 0.54 54.50 -31.70
C GLN A 995 -0.13 55.06 -32.95
N LYS A 996 -1.35 54.59 -33.21
CA LYS A 996 -2.09 54.74 -34.47
C LYS A 996 -2.68 56.15 -34.70
N ALA A 997 -2.06 57.17 -34.12
CA ALA A 997 -2.50 58.57 -34.17
C ALA A 997 -1.73 59.32 -35.27
N LYS A 998 -2.32 59.36 -36.48
CA LYS A 998 -1.96 60.24 -37.61
C LYS A 998 -0.47 60.64 -37.70
N ARG A 999 0.34 59.86 -38.42
CA ARG A 999 1.55 60.41 -39.07
C ARG A 999 1.08 61.61 -39.92
N LYS A 1000 1.37 62.83 -39.48
CA LYS A 1000 1.43 63.98 -40.39
C LYS A 1000 2.77 63.87 -41.09
N ASP A 1001 2.80 63.17 -42.21
CA ASP A 1001 3.97 63.21 -43.08
C ASP A 1001 4.24 64.69 -43.39
N ILE A 1002 5.46 65.18 -43.11
CA ILE A 1002 5.84 66.53 -43.55
C ILE A 1002 5.98 66.43 -45.07
N VAL A 1003 4.97 66.92 -45.78
CA VAL A 1003 4.97 66.99 -47.24
C VAL A 1003 5.92 68.08 -47.75
N ASP A 1004 6.31 69.04 -46.87
CA ASP A 1004 7.24 70.13 -47.19
C ASP A 1004 8.71 69.67 -47.17
N PRO A 1005 9.42 69.72 -48.32
CA PRO A 1005 10.84 69.40 -48.40
C PRO A 1005 11.72 70.32 -47.53
N LEU A 1006 11.34 71.59 -47.37
CA LEU A 1006 12.14 72.55 -46.58
C LEU A 1006 12.12 72.18 -45.08
N GLY A 1007 10.94 71.92 -44.51
CA GLY A 1007 10.82 71.44 -43.14
C GLY A 1007 11.55 70.12 -42.89
N ALA A 1008 11.53 69.19 -43.86
CA ALA A 1008 12.23 67.91 -43.73
C ALA A 1008 13.76 68.06 -43.68
N ILE A 1009 14.36 68.92 -44.51
CA ILE A 1009 15.82 69.15 -44.46
C ILE A 1009 16.24 70.08 -43.29
N GLN A 1010 15.37 70.99 -42.85
CA GLN A 1010 15.57 71.73 -41.59
C GLN A 1010 15.71 70.79 -40.39
N MET A 1011 14.88 69.74 -40.31
CA MET A 1011 15.00 68.74 -39.25
C MET A 1011 16.33 67.99 -39.28
N LEU A 1012 16.84 67.64 -40.47
CA LEU A 1012 18.14 66.99 -40.63
C LEU A 1012 19.28 67.89 -40.17
N VAL A 1013 19.29 69.14 -40.61
CA VAL A 1013 20.32 70.13 -40.24
C VAL A 1013 20.32 70.43 -38.73
N HIS A 1014 19.15 70.54 -38.09
CA HIS A 1014 19.05 70.72 -36.64
C HIS A 1014 19.43 69.46 -35.85
N ALA A 1015 19.09 68.26 -36.34
CA ALA A 1015 19.48 67.01 -35.69
C ALA A 1015 21.01 66.80 -35.65
N LEU A 1016 21.71 67.34 -36.65
CA LEU A 1016 23.17 67.30 -36.77
C LEU A 1016 23.88 68.53 -36.17
N ALA A 1017 23.14 69.46 -35.55
CA ALA A 1017 23.65 70.74 -35.02
C ALA A 1017 24.48 71.59 -36.02
N LEU A 1018 24.24 71.43 -37.34
CA LEU A 1018 25.01 72.10 -38.40
C LEU A 1018 24.64 73.59 -38.60
N ILE A 1019 23.53 74.06 -38.01
CA ILE A 1019 23.11 75.46 -37.96
C ILE A 1019 22.55 75.74 -36.55
N PRO A 1020 22.92 76.88 -35.91
CA PRO A 1020 22.46 77.26 -34.57
C PRO A 1020 20.95 77.60 -34.48
#